data_AF-M2MLM2-F1
#
_entry.id   AF-M2MLM2-F1
#
_cell.length_a   1.000
_cell.length_b   1.000
_cell.length_c   1.000
_cell.angle_alpha   90.00
_cell.angle_beta   90.00
_cell.angle_gamma   90.00
#
_symmetry.space_group_name_H-M   'P 1'
#
loop_
_entity.id
_entity.type
_entity.pdbx_description
1 polymer ?
#
loop_
_entity_poly.entity_id
_entity_poly.type
_entity_poly.pdbx_seq_one_letter_code
_entity_poly.pdbx_strand_id
1 'polypeptide(L)'
;MPQLSDDVTIAALVISLIALGVSYMQLTQQILSTVSAFRCCSYQVIGPWYRRRSLRPRFFELRLELRYETPKIVLVTPDELKDHANQQEKSVSLMFGPELNGNKKYRELDDTVHGEWIPDMQPATNMTAPSMRKLATSMDGQGSELEMAIPPPTDRVSNARHNPKTYGFWTAKQKPQPKSRRRGRKVGVRETEILATWLRFMYEIHSVYVGYFPEGCTAECNSRRKVCGGKSPRNPEAPCADNHARTEPAAIYCKWSWDFMPDDLIRPLARIDLGDMVVIALRLGMRWRSLDPGSGRLAAEGNGYSITASEEGGLGLVVRFNAGREDGFLPALVPSRAVDKLMCGIIPGDPSLVREDFDFIERLDGHKSLEALLTRIGVTYGATNTILAHGCRETNNELVMLLCPFLPLKGCKMVLHSFAGWVQSMKGVFSCWEGRVCLHRGLEQAIARYGSSKDSSLIAIRERLDTFRKEYADDYYVRRAKRALTEHHSSPEKQESLLIFLRDAFDHTTRYFREKRWHLADVESRTQYVDLVATHVCMADTACKRGEREAAKKRKEKQQPVPEAPKTAVAETAKIAVAEIPKTDDDENMADWVSSEKYEAWLEEVRKRYNVAKPEERGDWVSEEVFEKGLAYVDAVTNSKSNGIWNYILEKHKDRGLTREAVEEAWWMLMLRGIVWSASTNGLEQVSPVPASFYGDKTPLWIT
;
A
#
# COMPACT_ATOMS: atom_id res chain seq x y z
N MET A 1 -13.63 -68.49 -63.51
CA MET A 1 -14.09 -67.42 -62.58
C MET A 1 -15.52 -67.10 -62.94
N PRO A 2 -16.46 -66.93 -61.99
CA PRO A 2 -17.82 -66.52 -62.33
C PRO A 2 -17.80 -65.08 -62.84
N GLN A 3 -18.54 -64.81 -63.92
CA GLN A 3 -18.82 -63.44 -64.33
C GLN A 3 -19.75 -62.81 -63.28
N LEU A 4 -19.22 -61.90 -62.49
CA LEU A 4 -20.00 -61.07 -61.57
C LEU A 4 -20.95 -60.23 -62.43
N SER A 5 -22.26 -60.28 -62.19
CA SER A 5 -23.19 -59.50 -63.00
C SER A 5 -22.95 -58.00 -62.82
N ASP A 6 -23.11 -57.24 -63.91
CA ASP A 6 -22.87 -55.79 -63.91
C ASP A 6 -23.73 -55.09 -62.84
N ASP A 7 -24.96 -55.57 -62.61
CA ASP A 7 -25.88 -55.10 -61.57
C ASP A 7 -25.28 -55.19 -60.16
N VAL A 8 -24.56 -56.27 -59.82
CA VAL A 8 -23.91 -56.43 -58.51
C VAL A 8 -22.74 -55.47 -58.37
N THR A 9 -21.99 -55.24 -59.46
CA THR A 9 -20.88 -54.28 -59.49
C THR A 9 -21.38 -52.85 -59.32
N ILE A 10 -22.47 -52.49 -60.01
CA ILE A 10 -23.12 -51.18 -59.89
C ILE A 10 -23.70 -50.97 -58.48
N ALA A 11 -24.38 -51.96 -57.92
CA ALA A 11 -24.90 -51.91 -56.56
C ALA A 11 -23.78 -51.72 -55.51
N ALA A 12 -22.67 -52.46 -55.64
CA ALA A 12 -21.51 -52.32 -54.76
C ALA A 12 -20.85 -50.94 -54.87
N LEU A 13 -20.78 -50.36 -56.08
CA LEU A 13 -20.26 -49.00 -56.30
C LEU A 13 -21.15 -47.94 -55.63
N VAL A 14 -22.47 -48.03 -55.78
CA VAL A 14 -23.45 -47.12 -55.15
C VAL A 14 -23.36 -47.20 -53.63
N ILE A 15 -23.31 -48.41 -53.05
CA ILE A 15 -23.16 -48.61 -51.60
C ILE A 15 -21.83 -48.01 -51.11
N SER A 16 -20.74 -48.21 -51.86
CA SER A 16 -19.41 -47.67 -51.50
C SER A 16 -19.39 -46.14 -51.54
N LEU A 17 -20.06 -45.51 -52.51
CA LEU A 17 -20.23 -44.06 -52.60
C LEU A 17 -21.02 -43.49 -51.42
N ILE A 18 -22.11 -44.15 -51.02
CA ILE A 18 -22.91 -43.76 -49.85
C ILE A 18 -22.09 -43.89 -48.56
N ALA A 19 -21.39 -45.02 -48.39
CA ALA A 19 -20.52 -45.26 -47.23
C ALA A 19 -19.38 -44.23 -47.14
N LEU A 20 -18.77 -43.86 -48.26
CA LEU A 20 -17.76 -42.80 -48.33
C LEU A 20 -18.37 -41.42 -47.96
N GLY A 21 -19.56 -41.11 -48.45
CA GLY A 21 -20.28 -39.87 -48.11
C GLY A 21 -20.60 -39.75 -46.62
N VAL A 22 -21.08 -40.84 -45.99
CA VAL A 22 -21.31 -40.91 -44.54
C VAL A 22 -20.00 -40.75 -43.77
N SER A 23 -18.93 -41.43 -44.18
CA SER A 23 -17.61 -41.35 -43.54
C SER A 23 -17.03 -39.92 -43.62
N TYR A 24 -17.20 -39.24 -44.75
CA TYR A 24 -16.79 -37.85 -44.95
C TYR A 24 -17.61 -36.88 -44.07
N MET A 25 -18.93 -37.10 -43.95
CA MET A 25 -19.77 -36.32 -43.03
C MET A 25 -19.37 -36.52 -41.57
N GLN A 26 -19.10 -37.77 -41.14
CA GLN A 26 -18.65 -38.08 -39.78
C GLN A 26 -17.30 -37.41 -39.46
N LEU A 27 -16.32 -37.51 -40.36
CA LEU A 27 -15.03 -36.82 -40.21
C LEU A 27 -15.20 -35.29 -40.14
N THR A 28 -16.09 -34.73 -40.97
CA THR A 28 -16.39 -33.29 -40.96
C THR A 28 -17.05 -32.87 -39.63
N GLN A 29 -17.99 -33.66 -39.11
CA GLN A 29 -18.61 -33.42 -37.80
C GLN A 29 -17.58 -33.49 -36.66
N GLN A 30 -16.63 -34.43 -36.71
CA GLN A 30 -15.53 -34.53 -35.73
C GLN A 30 -14.59 -33.31 -35.78
N ILE A 31 -14.23 -32.82 -36.97
CA ILE A 31 -13.44 -31.59 -37.11
C ILE A 31 -14.21 -30.38 -36.59
N LEU A 32 -15.52 -30.28 -36.89
CA LEU A 32 -16.37 -29.18 -36.43
C LEU A 32 -16.69 -29.24 -34.93
N SER A 33 -16.74 -30.41 -34.30
CA SER A 33 -16.93 -30.52 -32.84
C SER A 33 -15.73 -29.93 -32.09
N THR A 34 -14.52 -30.00 -32.66
CA THR A 34 -13.32 -29.34 -32.13
C THR A 34 -13.44 -27.80 -32.13
N VAL A 35 -14.32 -27.22 -32.97
CA VAL A 35 -14.58 -25.76 -33.03
C VAL A 35 -15.48 -25.29 -31.86
N SER A 36 -16.04 -26.20 -31.05
CA SER A 36 -16.79 -25.85 -29.83
C SER A 36 -16.01 -24.91 -28.90
N ALA A 37 -14.72 -25.22 -28.66
CA ALA A 37 -13.76 -24.40 -27.93
C ALA A 37 -13.66 -22.94 -28.41
N PHE A 38 -13.92 -22.67 -29.70
CA PHE A 38 -13.85 -21.32 -30.26
C PHE A 38 -14.90 -20.36 -29.68
N ARG A 39 -15.98 -20.91 -29.10
CA ARG A 39 -17.02 -20.13 -28.39
C ARG A 39 -16.53 -19.66 -27.02
N CYS A 40 -15.72 -20.46 -26.33
CA CYS A 40 -15.11 -20.12 -25.04
C CYS A 40 -14.12 -18.96 -25.14
N CYS A 41 -13.48 -18.76 -26.29
CA CYS A 41 -12.61 -17.60 -26.57
C CYS A 41 -13.34 -16.49 -27.36
N SER A 42 -14.66 -16.31 -27.18
CA SER A 42 -15.44 -15.27 -27.86
C SER A 42 -15.34 -13.89 -27.17
N TYR A 43 -15.78 -12.83 -27.86
CA TYR A 43 -15.82 -11.47 -27.30
C TYR A 43 -16.71 -11.38 -26.04
N GLN A 44 -17.76 -12.19 -25.95
CA GLN A 44 -18.63 -12.25 -24.77
C GLN A 44 -17.94 -12.88 -23.54
N VAL A 45 -16.86 -13.66 -23.74
CA VAL A 45 -16.13 -14.33 -22.66
C VAL A 45 -14.83 -13.59 -22.33
N ILE A 46 -14.02 -13.23 -23.32
CA ILE A 46 -12.69 -12.60 -23.11
C ILE A 46 -12.57 -11.17 -23.64
N GLY A 47 -13.69 -10.52 -23.95
CA GLY A 47 -13.71 -9.10 -24.34
C GLY A 47 -12.75 -8.82 -25.51
N PRO A 48 -12.02 -7.69 -25.51
CA PRO A 48 -11.08 -7.31 -26.56
C PRO A 48 -10.01 -8.35 -26.90
N TRP A 49 -9.67 -9.27 -25.98
CA TRP A 49 -8.63 -10.30 -26.16
C TRP A 49 -9.02 -11.38 -27.16
N TYR A 50 -10.29 -11.48 -27.58
CA TYR A 50 -10.71 -12.38 -28.66
C TYR A 50 -9.93 -12.17 -29.97
N ARG A 51 -9.32 -11.00 -30.18
CA ARG A 51 -8.46 -10.69 -31.33
C ARG A 51 -7.14 -11.48 -31.34
N ARG A 52 -6.74 -12.05 -30.19
CA ARG A 52 -5.52 -12.85 -30.01
C ARG A 52 -5.70 -14.36 -30.11
N ARG A 53 -6.87 -14.82 -30.55
CA ARG A 53 -7.11 -16.25 -30.84
C ARG A 53 -6.74 -16.61 -32.28
N SER A 54 -6.22 -17.81 -32.48
CA SER A 54 -5.95 -18.38 -33.80
C SER A 54 -6.24 -19.88 -33.81
N LEU A 55 -6.83 -20.38 -34.89
CA LEU A 55 -6.96 -21.81 -35.13
C LEU A 55 -5.73 -22.29 -35.91
N ARG A 56 -5.13 -23.39 -35.48
CA ARG A 56 -3.98 -24.02 -36.13
C ARG A 56 -4.33 -25.46 -36.53
N PRO A 57 -4.27 -25.81 -37.83
CA PRO A 57 -4.55 -27.18 -38.25
C PRO A 57 -3.44 -28.13 -37.79
N ARG A 58 -3.83 -29.24 -37.14
CA ARG A 58 -2.96 -30.36 -36.81
C ARG A 58 -3.28 -31.51 -37.76
N PHE A 59 -2.69 -31.46 -38.96
CA PHE A 59 -3.00 -32.40 -40.06
C PHE A 59 -2.81 -33.88 -39.68
N PHE A 60 -1.81 -34.21 -38.86
CA PHE A 60 -1.56 -35.58 -38.38
C PHE A 60 -2.55 -36.07 -37.31
N GLU A 61 -3.25 -35.15 -36.64
CA GLU A 61 -4.26 -35.43 -35.62
C GLU A 61 -5.69 -35.19 -36.13
N LEU A 62 -5.83 -34.82 -37.42
CA LEU A 62 -7.09 -34.46 -38.10
C LEU A 62 -8.00 -33.49 -37.30
N ARG A 63 -7.40 -32.54 -36.56
CA ARG A 63 -8.13 -31.60 -35.69
C ARG A 63 -7.60 -30.16 -35.77
N LEU A 64 -8.37 -29.22 -35.24
CA LEU A 64 -8.04 -27.79 -35.18
C LEU A 64 -7.64 -27.42 -33.74
N GLU A 65 -6.37 -27.09 -33.53
CA GLU A 65 -5.87 -26.58 -32.24
C GLU A 65 -6.28 -25.12 -32.08
N LEU A 66 -7.03 -24.79 -31.02
CA LEU A 66 -7.33 -23.40 -30.66
C LEU A 66 -6.22 -22.83 -29.78
N ARG A 67 -5.47 -21.87 -30.32
CA ARG A 67 -4.51 -21.06 -29.55
C ARG A 67 -5.10 -19.71 -29.19
N TYR A 68 -4.80 -19.22 -28.00
CA TYR A 68 -5.23 -17.91 -27.51
C TYR A 68 -4.15 -17.27 -26.63
N GLU A 69 -4.29 -15.97 -26.34
CA GLU A 69 -3.42 -15.25 -25.40
C GLU A 69 -4.24 -14.74 -24.21
N THR A 70 -3.71 -14.88 -22.99
CA THR A 70 -4.22 -14.25 -21.77
C THR A 70 -3.09 -13.54 -21.03
N PRO A 71 -3.39 -12.56 -20.16
CA PRO A 71 -2.35 -11.91 -19.36
C PRO A 71 -1.85 -12.84 -18.24
N LYS A 72 -0.53 -12.87 -18.04
CA LYS A 72 0.02 -12.97 -16.69
C LYS A 72 0.08 -11.55 -16.12
N ILE A 73 -0.71 -11.29 -15.09
CA ILE A 73 -0.70 -10.07 -14.31
C ILE A 73 0.48 -10.14 -13.34
N VAL A 74 1.26 -9.07 -13.26
CA VAL A 74 2.40 -8.94 -12.33
C VAL A 74 2.48 -7.53 -11.76
N LEU A 75 3.06 -7.39 -10.56
CA LEU A 75 3.55 -6.11 -10.06
C LEU A 75 5.06 -6.00 -10.29
N VAL A 76 5.49 -4.95 -10.98
CA VAL A 76 6.89 -4.76 -11.39
C VAL A 76 7.42 -3.38 -11.04
N THR A 77 8.68 -3.34 -10.62
CA THR A 77 9.49 -2.11 -10.60
C THR A 77 9.95 -1.74 -12.02
N PRO A 78 10.40 -0.49 -12.27
CA PRO A 78 10.99 -0.10 -13.56
C PRO A 78 12.17 -0.96 -14.02
N ASP A 79 12.88 -1.62 -13.10
CA ASP A 79 13.99 -2.52 -13.42
C ASP A 79 13.51 -3.95 -13.71
N GLU A 80 12.63 -4.52 -12.89
CA GLU A 80 11.98 -5.83 -13.18
C GLU A 80 11.21 -5.81 -14.52
N LEU A 81 10.63 -4.66 -14.91
CA LEU A 81 10.00 -4.47 -16.21
C LEU A 81 11.01 -4.60 -17.38
N LYS A 82 12.25 -4.09 -17.20
CA LYS A 82 13.33 -4.24 -18.18
C LYS A 82 13.77 -5.70 -18.27
N ASP A 83 13.92 -6.36 -17.12
CA ASP A 83 14.31 -7.77 -17.08
C ASP A 83 13.27 -8.66 -17.77
N HIS A 84 11.98 -8.44 -17.51
CA HIS A 84 10.90 -9.12 -18.23
C HIS A 84 10.88 -8.84 -19.74
N ALA A 85 11.20 -7.60 -20.16
CA ALA A 85 11.31 -7.26 -21.57
C ALA A 85 12.55 -7.86 -22.26
N ASN A 86 13.61 -8.17 -21.50
CA ASN A 86 14.86 -8.74 -22.00
C ASN A 86 14.86 -10.28 -22.00
N GLN A 87 14.17 -10.93 -21.05
CA GLN A 87 14.36 -12.36 -20.77
C GLN A 87 13.58 -13.33 -21.68
N GLN A 88 12.50 -12.91 -22.38
CA GLN A 88 11.66 -13.81 -23.17
C GLN A 88 11.05 -13.15 -24.42
N GLU A 89 10.68 -13.94 -25.43
CA GLU A 89 9.90 -13.51 -26.63
C GLU A 89 8.45 -13.03 -26.31
N LYS A 90 8.15 -12.76 -25.04
CA LYS A 90 6.82 -12.34 -24.59
C LYS A 90 6.75 -10.82 -24.58
N SER A 91 5.70 -10.26 -25.17
CA SER A 91 5.41 -8.85 -24.95
C SER A 91 4.99 -8.62 -23.50
N VAL A 92 5.61 -7.62 -22.87
CA VAL A 92 5.16 -7.00 -21.63
C VAL A 92 4.69 -5.58 -21.93
N SER A 93 3.66 -5.12 -21.24
CA SER A 93 3.14 -3.75 -21.30
C SER A 93 2.65 -3.34 -19.91
N LEU A 94 2.87 -2.08 -19.53
CA LEU A 94 2.30 -1.53 -18.30
C LEU A 94 0.80 -1.32 -18.50
N MET A 95 -0.02 -1.60 -17.48
CA MET A 95 -1.47 -1.32 -17.54
C MET A 95 -1.79 0.18 -17.44
N PHE A 96 -0.79 1.02 -17.18
CA PHE A 96 -0.87 2.48 -17.14
C PHE A 96 0.28 3.13 -17.95
N GLY A 97 0.83 2.38 -18.92
CA GLY A 97 1.92 2.87 -19.76
C GLY A 97 1.44 3.79 -20.89
N PRO A 98 2.23 4.79 -21.32
CA PRO A 98 1.85 5.68 -22.42
C PRO A 98 1.70 4.93 -23.76
N GLU A 99 2.21 3.70 -23.86
CA GLU A 99 1.97 2.82 -24.99
C GLU A 99 0.49 2.39 -25.14
N LEU A 100 -0.34 2.56 -24.10
CA LEU A 100 -1.79 2.39 -24.14
C LEU A 100 -2.47 3.73 -24.49
N ASN A 101 -2.37 4.11 -25.76
CA ASN A 101 -3.02 5.30 -26.32
C ASN A 101 -3.26 5.08 -27.84
N GLY A 102 -4.12 4.13 -28.20
CA GLY A 102 -4.43 3.80 -29.60
C GLY A 102 -3.32 3.04 -30.33
N ASN A 103 -2.33 2.51 -29.62
CA ASN A 103 -1.27 1.69 -30.20
C ASN A 103 -1.84 0.33 -30.65
N LYS A 104 -1.85 0.10 -31.96
CA LYS A 104 -2.35 -1.15 -32.56
C LYS A 104 -1.68 -2.42 -32.00
N LYS A 105 -0.47 -2.33 -31.43
CA LYS A 105 0.25 -3.48 -30.84
C LYS A 105 -0.37 -4.01 -29.54
N TYR A 106 -1.04 -3.16 -28.76
CA TYR A 106 -1.56 -3.50 -27.42
C TYR A 106 -3.06 -3.18 -27.27
N ARG A 107 -3.77 -3.12 -28.40
CA ARG A 107 -5.16 -2.63 -28.47
C ARG A 107 -6.14 -3.45 -27.61
N GLU A 108 -5.89 -4.74 -27.42
CA GLU A 108 -6.68 -5.55 -26.51
C GLU A 108 -6.52 -5.15 -25.03
N LEU A 109 -5.31 -4.80 -24.59
CA LEU A 109 -5.08 -4.29 -23.24
C LEU A 109 -5.62 -2.86 -23.09
N ASP A 110 -5.34 -2.01 -24.08
CA ASP A 110 -5.82 -0.61 -24.18
C ASP A 110 -7.36 -0.54 -24.07
N ASP A 111 -8.08 -1.29 -24.92
CA ASP A 111 -9.55 -1.40 -24.88
C ASP A 111 -10.07 -2.04 -23.58
N THR A 112 -9.24 -2.80 -22.83
CA THR A 112 -9.65 -3.42 -21.55
C THR A 112 -9.55 -2.43 -20.38
N VAL A 113 -8.52 -1.58 -20.36
CA VAL A 113 -8.29 -0.65 -19.25
C VAL A 113 -8.95 0.71 -19.44
N HIS A 114 -9.07 1.19 -20.69
CA HIS A 114 -9.69 2.48 -21.04
C HIS A 114 -11.12 2.36 -21.59
N GLY A 115 -11.62 1.14 -21.83
CA GLY A 115 -12.99 0.93 -22.31
C GLY A 115 -14.04 1.23 -21.24
N GLU A 116 -15.18 1.83 -21.61
CA GLU A 116 -16.31 1.99 -20.70
C GLU A 116 -16.80 0.62 -20.20
N TRP A 117 -16.72 0.38 -18.89
CA TRP A 117 -17.26 -0.84 -18.29
C TRP A 117 -18.80 -0.78 -18.23
N ILE A 118 -19.44 -1.15 -19.34
CA ILE A 118 -20.90 -1.27 -19.46
C ILE A 118 -21.30 -2.67 -18.94
N PRO A 119 -22.06 -2.78 -17.82
CA PRO A 119 -22.48 -4.09 -17.30
C PRO A 119 -23.39 -4.87 -18.25
N ASP A 120 -24.04 -4.17 -19.18
CA ASP A 120 -25.00 -4.68 -20.15
C ASP A 120 -24.47 -4.57 -21.61
N MET A 121 -23.27 -5.10 -21.89
CA MET A 121 -22.85 -5.31 -23.29
C MET A 121 -23.73 -6.38 -23.95
N GLN A 122 -24.85 -5.96 -24.56
CA GLN A 122 -25.47 -6.78 -25.60
C GLN A 122 -24.45 -7.01 -26.73
N PRO A 123 -24.44 -8.21 -27.35
CA PRO A 123 -23.54 -8.48 -28.47
C PRO A 123 -23.78 -7.44 -29.57
N ALA A 124 -22.69 -6.93 -30.15
CA ALA A 124 -22.74 -5.88 -31.17
C ALA A 124 -23.48 -6.35 -32.44
N THR A 125 -24.80 -6.18 -32.45
CA THR A 125 -25.69 -6.33 -33.60
C THR A 125 -25.52 -5.15 -34.57
N ASN A 126 -24.27 -4.91 -34.99
CA ASN A 126 -23.89 -3.95 -36.02
C ASN A 126 -22.57 -4.34 -36.72
N MET A 127 -22.44 -5.62 -37.09
CA MET A 127 -21.79 -5.95 -38.36
C MET A 127 -22.89 -6.37 -39.34
N THR A 128 -23.17 -5.51 -40.31
CA THR A 128 -24.07 -5.81 -41.41
C THR A 128 -23.55 -7.03 -42.18
N ALA A 129 -24.43 -7.98 -42.47
CA ALA A 129 -24.09 -9.24 -43.12
C ALA A 129 -24.61 -9.30 -44.57
N PRO A 130 -23.91 -8.71 -45.56
CA PRO A 130 -24.18 -8.94 -46.98
C PRO A 130 -23.38 -10.14 -47.51
N SER A 131 -23.64 -11.36 -47.01
CA SER A 131 -23.09 -12.60 -47.61
C SER A 131 -23.84 -13.91 -47.28
N MET A 132 -24.65 -13.98 -46.22
CA MET A 132 -25.33 -15.22 -45.78
C MET A 132 -26.86 -15.15 -45.92
N ARG A 133 -27.37 -14.60 -47.04
CA ARG A 133 -28.81 -14.44 -47.30
C ARG A 133 -29.28 -14.95 -48.67
N LYS A 134 -28.58 -15.95 -49.24
CA LYS A 134 -28.92 -16.60 -50.52
C LYS A 134 -29.09 -18.14 -50.45
N LEU A 135 -29.13 -18.72 -49.25
CA LEU A 135 -29.10 -20.19 -49.06
C LEU A 135 -30.06 -20.74 -47.99
N ALA A 136 -30.99 -19.93 -47.47
CA ALA A 136 -31.91 -20.32 -46.39
C ALA A 136 -33.36 -19.83 -46.62
N THR A 137 -33.82 -19.84 -47.88
CA THR A 137 -35.23 -19.64 -48.25
C THR A 137 -35.63 -20.69 -49.28
N SER A 138 -35.74 -21.93 -48.81
CA SER A 138 -36.42 -23.05 -49.44
C SER A 138 -36.76 -24.05 -48.32
N MET A 139 -37.92 -24.70 -48.43
CA MET A 139 -38.51 -25.64 -47.45
C MET A 139 -39.14 -24.98 -46.19
N ASP A 140 -40.47 -24.81 -46.28
CA ASP A 140 -41.51 -25.18 -45.30
C ASP A 140 -41.50 -24.57 -43.88
N GLY A 141 -42.65 -24.33 -43.22
CA GLY A 141 -44.04 -24.50 -43.65
C GLY A 141 -44.98 -24.80 -42.47
N GLN A 142 -45.92 -23.88 -42.20
CA GLN A 142 -47.15 -24.04 -41.37
C GLN A 142 -47.02 -24.34 -39.85
N GLY A 143 -47.94 -23.76 -39.06
CA GLY A 143 -48.14 -24.05 -37.63
C GLY A 143 -48.60 -22.83 -36.82
N SER A 144 -49.81 -22.85 -36.26
CA SER A 144 -50.55 -21.68 -35.73
C SER A 144 -50.91 -21.76 -34.24
N GLU A 145 -50.98 -20.60 -33.57
CA GLU A 145 -51.83 -20.28 -32.38
C GLU A 145 -51.59 -21.09 -31.08
N LEU A 146 -52.05 -20.71 -29.86
CA LEU A 146 -52.83 -19.57 -29.35
C LEU A 146 -52.43 -19.26 -27.88
N GLU A 147 -52.68 -18.05 -27.38
CA GLU A 147 -52.36 -17.60 -26.01
C GLU A 147 -53.60 -17.58 -25.09
N MET A 148 -53.46 -17.73 -23.76
CA MET A 148 -54.55 -17.45 -22.79
C MET A 148 -54.03 -17.10 -21.37
N ALA A 149 -54.73 -16.20 -20.67
CA ALA A 149 -54.34 -15.61 -19.38
C ALA A 149 -55.43 -15.76 -18.30
N ILE A 150 -55.11 -15.54 -17.00
CA ILE A 150 -56.07 -15.28 -15.90
C ILE A 150 -55.36 -14.69 -14.63
N PRO A 151 -56.05 -13.93 -13.72
CA PRO A 151 -55.42 -12.96 -12.80
C PRO A 151 -55.45 -13.32 -11.27
N PRO A 152 -54.91 -12.47 -10.34
CA PRO A 152 -54.71 -12.80 -8.92
C PRO A 152 -55.66 -12.07 -7.92
N PRO A 153 -55.74 -12.53 -6.64
CA PRO A 153 -56.49 -11.85 -5.57
C PRO A 153 -55.61 -11.09 -4.54
N THR A 154 -56.27 -10.35 -3.65
CA THR A 154 -55.76 -9.36 -2.68
C THR A 154 -55.72 -9.86 -1.22
N ASP A 155 -55.03 -9.14 -0.32
CA ASP A 155 -55.68 -8.45 0.83
C ASP A 155 -54.72 -7.82 1.87
N ARG A 156 -55.29 -6.96 2.74
CA ARG A 156 -54.65 -6.19 3.83
C ARG A 156 -55.39 -6.44 5.15
N VAL A 157 -54.68 -6.45 6.28
CA VAL A 157 -55.24 -6.09 7.61
C VAL A 157 -54.19 -5.28 8.42
N SER A 158 -54.65 -4.47 9.38
CA SER A 158 -53.89 -3.59 10.29
C SER A 158 -53.71 -4.27 11.69
N ASN A 159 -53.38 -3.65 12.84
CA ASN A 159 -53.33 -2.25 13.28
C ASN A 159 -52.49 -2.06 14.59
N ALA A 160 -52.55 -0.85 15.16
CA ALA A 160 -52.43 -0.51 16.59
C ALA A 160 -51.04 -0.27 17.24
N ARG A 161 -51.09 0.55 18.31
CA ARG A 161 -49.99 1.27 18.99
C ARG A 161 -49.88 0.83 20.47
N HIS A 162 -48.75 1.07 21.13
CA HIS A 162 -48.64 1.81 22.41
C HIS A 162 -47.16 2.03 22.82
N ASN A 163 -46.90 2.94 23.78
CA ASN A 163 -45.59 3.39 24.28
C ASN A 163 -45.73 3.65 25.81
N PRO A 164 -44.76 3.33 26.69
CA PRO A 164 -43.93 4.41 27.25
C PRO A 164 -42.47 4.07 27.65
N LYS A 165 -41.64 5.12 27.61
CA LYS A 165 -40.32 5.42 28.23
C LYS A 165 -39.77 4.50 29.37
N THR A 166 -38.46 4.19 29.32
CA THR A 166 -37.44 4.49 30.38
C THR A 166 -36.00 4.10 29.96
N TYR A 167 -34.98 4.55 30.72
CA TYR A 167 -33.54 4.45 30.40
C TYR A 167 -32.90 3.10 30.77
N GLY A 168 -31.86 2.67 30.02
CA GLY A 168 -30.93 1.62 30.45
C GLY A 168 -30.03 1.04 29.34
N PHE A 169 -28.71 1.00 29.60
CA PHE A 169 -27.66 0.15 28.99
C PHE A 169 -27.90 -0.55 27.64
N TRP A 170 -27.05 -0.25 26.64
CA TRP A 170 -26.94 -1.08 25.41
C TRP A 170 -25.63 -1.84 25.32
N THR A 171 -25.72 -3.14 25.62
CA THR A 171 -24.87 -4.15 24.98
C THR A 171 -25.30 -4.29 23.52
N ALA A 172 -24.37 -4.19 22.57
CA ALA A 172 -24.69 -4.26 21.15
C ALA A 172 -24.91 -5.72 20.68
N LYS A 173 -26.07 -6.30 21.01
CA LYS A 173 -26.57 -7.50 20.31
C LYS A 173 -26.98 -7.18 18.87
N GLN A 174 -26.83 -8.18 18.00
CA GLN A 174 -27.14 -8.12 16.57
C GLN A 174 -28.56 -7.58 16.30
N LYS A 175 -28.68 -6.61 15.38
CA LYS A 175 -29.98 -6.18 14.84
C LYS A 175 -30.45 -7.18 13.77
N PRO A 176 -31.72 -7.64 13.80
CA PRO A 176 -32.33 -8.28 12.64
C PRO A 176 -32.55 -7.24 11.52
N GLN A 177 -32.26 -7.58 10.27
CA GLN A 177 -32.54 -6.72 9.12
C GLN A 177 -34.05 -6.54 8.89
N PRO A 178 -34.49 -5.41 8.28
CA PRO A 178 -35.88 -5.18 7.95
C PRO A 178 -36.39 -6.16 6.89
N LYS A 179 -37.57 -6.76 7.13
CA LYS A 179 -38.24 -7.65 6.16
C LYS A 179 -38.75 -6.85 4.96
N SER A 180 -37.92 -6.70 3.93
CA SER A 180 -38.38 -6.22 2.63
C SER A 180 -39.30 -7.27 1.98
N ARG A 181 -40.36 -6.82 1.31
CA ARG A 181 -41.34 -7.69 0.65
C ARG A 181 -40.67 -8.47 -0.49
N ARG A 182 -40.51 -9.79 -0.32
CA ARG A 182 -40.21 -10.71 -1.43
C ARG A 182 -41.36 -10.70 -2.44
N ARG A 183 -41.29 -9.82 -3.44
CA ARG A 183 -41.87 -10.15 -4.77
C ARG A 183 -40.97 -11.21 -5.36
N GLY A 184 -41.52 -12.40 -5.60
CA GLY A 184 -40.82 -13.50 -6.27
C GLY A 184 -40.54 -13.15 -7.73
N ARG A 185 -39.51 -12.35 -7.99
CA ARG A 185 -38.93 -12.21 -9.33
C ARG A 185 -38.24 -13.53 -9.63
N LYS A 186 -38.76 -14.31 -10.58
CA LYS A 186 -38.05 -15.48 -11.11
C LYS A 186 -36.65 -14.99 -11.51
N VAL A 187 -35.62 -15.53 -10.86
CA VAL A 187 -34.22 -15.16 -11.14
C VAL A 187 -33.86 -15.86 -12.44
N GLY A 188 -34.04 -15.14 -13.55
CA GLY A 188 -33.31 -15.46 -14.77
C GLY A 188 -31.82 -15.28 -14.49
N VAL A 189 -31.02 -16.26 -14.91
CA VAL A 189 -29.55 -16.21 -14.87
C VAL A 189 -29.09 -14.90 -15.51
N ARG A 190 -28.28 -14.10 -14.80
CA ARG A 190 -27.82 -12.79 -15.30
C ARG A 190 -26.58 -12.98 -16.17
N GLU A 191 -26.61 -12.43 -17.39
CA GLU A 191 -25.54 -12.54 -18.39
C GLU A 191 -24.17 -11.97 -17.95
N THR A 192 -24.13 -11.19 -16.86
CA THR A 192 -22.89 -10.84 -16.14
C THR A 192 -22.06 -12.07 -15.74
N GLU A 193 -22.67 -13.25 -15.65
CA GLU A 193 -21.96 -14.48 -15.37
C GLU A 193 -21.01 -14.92 -16.48
N ILE A 194 -21.11 -14.50 -17.75
CA ILE A 194 -20.35 -15.13 -18.88
C ILE A 194 -18.91 -14.60 -19.02
N LEU A 195 -18.68 -13.34 -18.70
CA LEU A 195 -17.40 -12.67 -18.94
C LEU A 195 -16.30 -13.17 -17.99
N ALA A 196 -15.05 -13.16 -18.43
CA ALA A 196 -13.90 -13.50 -17.61
C ALA A 196 -13.64 -12.40 -16.56
N THR A 197 -13.52 -12.81 -15.30
CA THR A 197 -13.37 -11.90 -14.14
C THR A 197 -12.03 -11.17 -14.13
N TRP A 198 -10.98 -11.72 -14.75
CA TRP A 198 -9.69 -11.04 -14.88
C TRP A 198 -9.74 -9.76 -15.72
N LEU A 199 -10.71 -9.61 -16.65
CA LEU A 199 -10.93 -8.35 -17.35
C LEU A 199 -11.39 -7.25 -16.38
N ARG A 200 -12.36 -7.59 -15.52
CA ARG A 200 -12.87 -6.69 -14.48
C ARG A 200 -11.79 -6.35 -13.46
N PHE A 201 -10.94 -7.31 -13.12
CA PHE A 201 -9.81 -7.12 -12.22
C PHE A 201 -8.78 -6.13 -12.80
N MET A 202 -8.36 -6.29 -14.07
CA MET A 202 -7.43 -5.35 -14.71
C MET A 202 -8.01 -3.94 -14.84
N TYR A 203 -9.30 -3.80 -15.15
CA TYR A 203 -9.98 -2.51 -15.19
C TYR A 203 -9.95 -1.79 -13.82
N GLU A 204 -10.29 -2.49 -12.74
CA GLU A 204 -10.30 -1.90 -11.39
C GLU A 204 -8.88 -1.58 -10.87
N ILE A 205 -7.90 -2.43 -11.21
CA ILE A 205 -6.48 -2.12 -10.99
C ILE A 205 -6.11 -0.82 -11.72
N HIS A 206 -6.39 -0.70 -13.01
CA HIS A 206 -6.08 0.52 -13.76
C HIS A 206 -6.73 1.76 -13.13
N SER A 207 -8.04 1.69 -12.85
CA SER A 207 -8.82 2.78 -12.23
C SER A 207 -8.17 3.33 -10.96
N VAL A 208 -7.72 2.46 -10.04
CA VAL A 208 -7.01 2.89 -8.83
C VAL A 208 -5.65 3.53 -9.14
N TYR A 209 -4.93 3.05 -10.16
CA TYR A 209 -3.60 3.57 -10.48
C TYR A 209 -3.60 4.89 -11.26
N VAL A 210 -4.67 5.21 -12.00
CA VAL A 210 -4.90 6.54 -12.59
C VAL A 210 -4.82 7.62 -11.50
N GLY A 211 -5.36 7.35 -10.30
CA GLY A 211 -5.39 8.30 -9.18
C GLY A 211 -4.03 8.57 -8.50
N TYR A 212 -2.97 7.80 -8.79
CA TYR A 212 -1.68 7.95 -8.08
C TYR A 212 -0.80 9.12 -8.57
N PHE A 213 -0.97 9.56 -9.82
CA PHE A 213 -0.08 10.51 -10.47
C PHE A 213 -0.87 11.55 -11.28
N PRO A 214 -0.49 12.84 -11.24
CA PRO A 214 -1.20 13.88 -11.99
C PRO A 214 -1.06 13.71 -13.51
N GLU A 215 -2.04 14.23 -14.26
CA GLU A 215 -2.24 14.03 -15.71
C GLU A 215 -1.06 14.48 -16.62
N GLY A 216 -0.02 15.11 -16.08
CA GLY A 216 1.23 15.44 -16.80
C GLY A 216 2.39 14.45 -16.62
N CYS A 217 2.38 13.59 -15.59
CA CYS A 217 3.52 12.69 -15.28
C CYS A 217 3.60 11.47 -16.23
N THR A 218 2.49 11.13 -16.90
CA THR A 218 2.33 9.90 -17.70
C THR A 218 3.01 9.95 -19.07
N ALA A 219 2.98 11.10 -19.75
CA ALA A 219 3.44 11.22 -21.13
C ALA A 219 4.96 11.36 -21.26
N GLU A 220 5.63 12.15 -20.41
CA GLU A 220 7.07 12.43 -20.57
C GLU A 220 8.00 11.47 -19.83
N CYS A 221 7.61 10.96 -18.67
CA CYS A 221 8.53 10.17 -17.83
C CYS A 221 8.80 8.76 -18.37
N ASN A 222 7.93 8.23 -19.23
CA ASN A 222 8.12 6.94 -19.92
C ASN A 222 8.53 7.08 -21.40
N SER A 223 8.49 8.28 -22.01
CA SER A 223 8.67 8.47 -23.46
C SER A 223 10.07 8.86 -23.94
N ARG A 224 11.03 9.15 -23.06
CA ARG A 224 12.45 9.40 -23.41
C ARG A 224 13.23 8.15 -23.91
N ARG A 225 12.57 7.29 -24.70
CA ARG A 225 13.15 6.16 -25.46
C ARG A 225 13.13 6.33 -26.98
N LYS A 226 12.72 7.50 -27.50
CA LYS A 226 12.99 7.89 -28.89
C LYS A 226 13.92 9.10 -28.92
N VAL A 227 14.88 9.07 -29.84
CA VAL A 227 15.96 10.07 -30.05
C VAL A 227 17.09 10.06 -28.99
N CYS A 228 17.72 8.89 -28.80
CA CYS A 228 19.18 8.84 -28.64
C CYS A 228 19.82 8.59 -30.01
N GLY A 229 19.68 9.58 -30.90
CA GLY A 229 20.05 9.50 -32.31
C GLY A 229 20.12 10.91 -32.92
N GLY A 230 20.93 11.78 -32.31
CA GLY A 230 20.97 13.20 -32.61
C GLY A 230 21.22 14.03 -31.35
N LYS A 231 22.09 15.04 -31.46
CA LYS A 231 22.66 15.85 -30.37
C LYS A 231 21.60 16.40 -29.38
N SER A 232 21.76 16.02 -28.11
CA SER A 232 21.07 16.48 -26.89
C SER A 232 20.56 17.94 -26.87
N PRO A 233 19.33 18.18 -26.37
CA PRO A 233 19.01 19.28 -25.48
C PRO A 233 19.19 18.88 -24.00
N ARG A 234 19.91 19.71 -23.22
CA ARG A 234 20.13 19.50 -21.79
C ARG A 234 18.88 19.89 -20.99
N ASN A 235 18.10 18.93 -20.52
CA ASN A 235 17.30 19.12 -19.30
C ASN A 235 17.15 17.79 -18.53
N PRO A 236 17.94 17.57 -17.44
CA PRO A 236 17.94 16.31 -16.68
C PRO A 236 16.67 16.05 -15.86
N GLU A 237 15.86 17.08 -15.57
CA GLU A 237 14.88 17.03 -14.48
C GLU A 237 13.46 16.63 -14.94
N ALA A 238 13.28 15.37 -15.34
CA ALA A 238 11.95 14.78 -15.47
C ALA A 238 11.50 14.23 -14.10
N PRO A 239 10.44 14.75 -13.46
CA PRO A 239 10.20 14.54 -12.02
C PRO A 239 9.87 13.10 -11.62
N CYS A 240 9.40 12.23 -12.52
CA CYS A 240 8.97 10.87 -12.17
C CYS A 240 9.96 9.74 -12.55
N ALA A 241 11.04 10.03 -13.29
CA ALA A 241 11.91 9.00 -13.89
C ALA A 241 12.84 8.29 -12.89
N ASP A 242 13.20 8.94 -11.77
CA ASP A 242 14.14 8.39 -10.77
C ASP A 242 13.50 7.39 -9.78
N ASN A 243 12.19 7.13 -9.89
CA ASN A 243 11.45 6.31 -8.93
C ASN A 243 11.67 4.79 -9.15
N HIS A 244 12.90 4.30 -9.04
CA HIS A 244 13.22 2.87 -9.10
C HIS A 244 12.44 2.01 -8.09
N ALA A 245 12.00 2.61 -6.97
CA ALA A 245 11.17 1.96 -5.95
C ALA A 245 9.65 1.94 -6.26
N ARG A 246 9.19 2.61 -7.33
CA ARG A 246 7.78 2.54 -7.80
C ARG A 246 7.47 1.11 -8.23
N THR A 247 6.21 0.71 -8.08
CA THR A 247 5.71 -0.61 -8.46
C THR A 247 4.41 -0.45 -9.21
N GLU A 248 4.32 -1.07 -10.38
CA GLU A 248 3.26 -0.87 -11.35
C GLU A 248 2.67 -2.21 -11.82
N PRO A 249 1.36 -2.27 -12.11
CA PRO A 249 0.74 -3.43 -12.70
C PRO A 249 1.10 -3.53 -14.18
N ALA A 250 1.56 -4.71 -14.60
CA ALA A 250 1.88 -5.02 -15.98
C ALA A 250 1.22 -6.32 -16.43
N ALA A 251 0.97 -6.42 -17.74
CA ALA A 251 0.49 -7.63 -18.40
C ALA A 251 1.61 -8.23 -19.25
N ILE A 252 1.99 -9.47 -18.93
CA ILE A 252 2.89 -10.30 -19.76
C ILE A 252 2.02 -11.26 -20.58
N TYR A 253 2.12 -11.19 -21.90
CA TYR A 253 1.26 -11.95 -22.80
C TYR A 253 1.67 -13.43 -22.82
N CYS A 254 0.76 -14.32 -22.40
CA CYS A 254 0.99 -15.75 -22.34
C CYS A 254 0.14 -16.47 -23.40
N LYS A 255 0.79 -17.28 -24.24
CA LYS A 255 0.13 -18.09 -25.28
C LYS A 255 -0.23 -19.46 -24.72
N TRP A 256 -1.46 -19.89 -24.99
CA TRP A 256 -2.01 -21.16 -24.53
C TRP A 256 -2.65 -21.94 -25.69
N SER A 257 -2.79 -23.25 -25.51
CA SER A 257 -3.67 -24.10 -26.32
C SER A 257 -4.87 -24.52 -25.46
N TRP A 258 -6.06 -24.53 -26.06
CA TRP A 258 -7.28 -25.01 -25.40
C TRP A 258 -7.23 -26.51 -25.06
N ASP A 259 -6.38 -27.28 -25.75
CA ASP A 259 -6.20 -28.73 -25.49
C ASP A 259 -5.73 -29.07 -24.06
N PHE A 260 -5.16 -28.09 -23.34
CA PHE A 260 -4.69 -28.25 -21.95
C PHE A 260 -5.63 -27.63 -20.92
N MET A 261 -6.83 -27.23 -21.34
CA MET A 261 -7.85 -26.68 -20.45
C MET A 261 -8.64 -27.83 -19.79
N PRO A 262 -8.87 -27.81 -18.47
CA PRO A 262 -9.81 -28.72 -17.83
C PRO A 262 -11.22 -28.59 -18.43
N ASP A 263 -11.90 -29.72 -18.64
CA ASP A 263 -13.22 -29.77 -19.31
C ASP A 263 -14.30 -28.96 -18.57
N ASP A 264 -14.18 -28.82 -17.25
CA ASP A 264 -15.09 -28.02 -16.42
C ASP A 264 -14.93 -26.49 -16.62
N LEU A 265 -13.83 -26.03 -17.26
CA LEU A 265 -13.49 -24.62 -17.40
C LEU A 265 -13.83 -24.07 -18.79
N ILE A 266 -15.03 -23.49 -18.89
CA ILE A 266 -15.55 -22.89 -20.12
C ILE A 266 -14.92 -21.53 -20.54
N ARG A 267 -13.85 -21.05 -19.87
CA ARG A 267 -13.24 -19.71 -20.13
C ARG A 267 -11.72 -19.67 -19.97
N PRO A 268 -11.00 -18.97 -20.86
CA PRO A 268 -9.57 -18.67 -20.69
C PRO A 268 -9.24 -18.00 -19.35
N LEU A 269 -8.28 -18.57 -18.63
CA LEU A 269 -7.79 -18.02 -17.36
C LEU A 269 -6.63 -17.04 -17.60
N ALA A 270 -6.59 -15.97 -16.81
CA ALA A 270 -5.37 -15.20 -16.61
C ALA A 270 -4.51 -15.86 -15.51
N ARG A 271 -3.22 -15.55 -15.48
CA ARG A 271 -2.31 -15.99 -14.40
C ARG A 271 -1.91 -14.80 -13.53
N ILE A 272 -1.72 -15.03 -12.24
CA ILE A 272 -1.03 -14.11 -11.32
C ILE A 272 -0.18 -14.95 -10.36
N ASP A 273 0.84 -14.36 -9.73
CA ASP A 273 1.56 -15.03 -8.64
C ASP A 273 0.94 -14.61 -7.29
N LEU A 274 0.91 -15.51 -6.28
CA LEU A 274 0.19 -15.30 -5.02
C LEU A 274 0.59 -13.99 -4.31
N GLY A 275 1.88 -13.66 -4.25
CA GLY A 275 2.33 -12.41 -3.63
C GLY A 275 1.85 -11.16 -4.35
N ASP A 276 1.77 -11.17 -5.68
CA ASP A 276 1.25 -10.04 -6.45
C ASP A 276 -0.26 -9.90 -6.24
N MET A 277 -1.01 -11.00 -6.16
CA MET A 277 -2.43 -10.99 -5.82
C MET A 277 -2.68 -10.43 -4.41
N VAL A 278 -1.87 -10.82 -3.41
CA VAL A 278 -1.95 -10.32 -2.03
C VAL A 278 -1.74 -8.81 -1.98
N VAL A 279 -0.70 -8.29 -2.63
CA VAL A 279 -0.39 -6.85 -2.67
C VAL A 279 -1.45 -6.06 -3.45
N ILE A 280 -1.89 -6.54 -4.62
CA ILE A 280 -2.96 -5.88 -5.39
C ILE A 280 -4.25 -5.82 -4.58
N ALA A 281 -4.63 -6.91 -3.90
CA ALA A 281 -5.86 -6.94 -3.11
C ALA A 281 -5.83 -5.88 -1.99
N LEU A 282 -4.69 -5.72 -1.31
CA LEU A 282 -4.50 -4.69 -0.28
C LEU A 282 -4.53 -3.27 -0.88
N ARG A 283 -3.94 -3.04 -2.07
CA ARG A 283 -4.01 -1.76 -2.80
C ARG A 283 -5.41 -1.41 -3.29
N LEU A 284 -6.25 -2.41 -3.59
CA LEU A 284 -7.67 -2.24 -3.88
C LEU A 284 -8.52 -1.99 -2.62
N GLY A 285 -7.94 -2.03 -1.41
CA GLY A 285 -8.66 -1.83 -0.15
C GLY A 285 -9.38 -3.08 0.38
N MET A 286 -9.09 -4.27 -0.16
CA MET A 286 -9.59 -5.51 0.44
C MET A 286 -8.80 -5.88 1.69
N ARG A 287 -9.47 -6.56 2.62
CA ARG A 287 -8.90 -7.19 3.80
C ARG A 287 -8.95 -8.70 3.64
N TRP A 288 -7.81 -9.37 3.80
CA TRP A 288 -7.75 -10.83 3.82
C TRP A 288 -8.49 -11.38 5.05
N ARG A 289 -9.33 -12.39 4.80
CA ARG A 289 -10.14 -13.13 5.78
C ARG A 289 -9.62 -14.54 5.98
N SER A 290 -9.24 -15.20 4.89
CA SER A 290 -8.46 -16.44 4.91
C SER A 290 -7.36 -16.33 3.86
N LEU A 291 -6.16 -16.73 4.22
CA LEU A 291 -4.98 -16.71 3.36
C LEU A 291 -4.19 -17.99 3.63
N ASP A 292 -4.79 -19.11 3.25
CA ASP A 292 -4.21 -20.45 3.39
C ASP A 292 -4.24 -21.15 2.01
N PRO A 293 -3.16 -21.04 1.22
CA PRO A 293 -3.08 -21.72 -0.08
C PRO A 293 -2.97 -23.24 0.08
N GLY A 294 -2.50 -23.75 1.23
CA GLY A 294 -2.30 -25.18 1.47
C GLY A 294 -3.62 -25.94 1.68
N SER A 295 -4.67 -25.28 2.18
CA SER A 295 -6.04 -25.81 2.19
C SER A 295 -6.95 -25.24 1.09
N GLY A 296 -6.36 -24.50 0.14
CA GLY A 296 -7.06 -23.83 -0.95
C GLY A 296 -8.02 -22.71 -0.55
N ARG A 297 -7.90 -22.18 0.67
CA ARG A 297 -8.82 -21.19 1.26
C ARG A 297 -8.26 -19.78 1.20
N LEU A 298 -8.37 -19.16 0.02
CA LEU A 298 -8.10 -17.72 -0.16
C LEU A 298 -9.42 -16.94 -0.21
N ALA A 299 -9.57 -15.95 0.66
CA ALA A 299 -10.73 -15.06 0.68
C ALA A 299 -10.34 -13.64 1.16
N ALA A 300 -10.73 -12.63 0.39
CA ALA A 300 -10.59 -11.22 0.76
C ALA A 300 -11.85 -10.42 0.39
N GLU A 301 -12.15 -9.38 1.17
CA GLU A 301 -13.31 -8.51 0.96
C GLU A 301 -13.00 -7.07 1.42
N GLY A 302 -13.58 -6.07 0.74
CA GLY A 302 -13.48 -4.66 1.11
C GLY A 302 -13.53 -3.72 -0.09
N ASN A 303 -13.91 -2.46 0.14
CA ASN A 303 -14.01 -1.42 -0.89
C ASN A 303 -14.89 -1.82 -2.09
N GLY A 304 -16.01 -2.53 -1.84
CA GLY A 304 -16.88 -3.09 -2.89
C GLY A 304 -16.33 -4.33 -3.61
N TYR A 305 -15.08 -4.74 -3.38
CA TYR A 305 -14.46 -5.89 -4.02
C TYR A 305 -14.52 -7.16 -3.15
N SER A 306 -14.49 -8.32 -3.81
CA SER A 306 -14.26 -9.61 -3.18
C SER A 306 -13.43 -10.54 -4.07
N ILE A 307 -12.58 -11.33 -3.41
CA ILE A 307 -11.76 -12.40 -3.97
C ILE A 307 -12.12 -13.68 -3.23
N THR A 308 -12.39 -14.75 -3.97
CA THR A 308 -12.49 -16.12 -3.43
C THR A 308 -11.75 -17.10 -4.32
N ALA A 309 -11.10 -18.12 -3.74
CA ALA A 309 -10.49 -19.21 -4.46
C ALA A 309 -11.26 -20.54 -4.29
N SER A 310 -11.21 -21.37 -5.33
CA SER A 310 -11.46 -22.81 -5.29
C SER A 310 -10.20 -23.56 -5.76
N GLU A 311 -10.06 -24.81 -5.33
CA GLU A 311 -9.06 -25.73 -5.87
C GLU A 311 -9.70 -26.51 -7.02
N GLU A 312 -9.14 -26.38 -8.23
CA GLU A 312 -9.63 -27.07 -9.42
C GLU A 312 -8.64 -28.17 -9.85
N GLY A 313 -9.18 -29.36 -10.13
CA GLY A 313 -8.40 -30.58 -10.34
C GLY A 313 -7.35 -30.45 -11.44
N GLY A 314 -6.08 -30.68 -11.08
CA GLY A 314 -4.94 -30.65 -12.00
C GLY A 314 -4.42 -29.27 -12.39
N LEU A 315 -5.14 -28.18 -12.06
CA LEU A 315 -4.75 -26.81 -12.37
C LEU A 315 -4.25 -26.01 -11.15
N GLY A 316 -4.76 -26.36 -9.95
CA GLY A 316 -4.44 -25.69 -8.69
C GLY A 316 -5.49 -24.63 -8.33
N LEU A 317 -5.04 -23.51 -7.75
CA LEU A 317 -5.96 -22.50 -7.22
C LEU A 317 -6.51 -21.59 -8.32
N VAL A 318 -7.83 -21.61 -8.46
CA VAL A 318 -8.61 -20.76 -9.34
C VAL A 318 -9.34 -19.71 -8.51
N VAL A 319 -9.09 -18.45 -8.83
CA VAL A 319 -9.58 -17.27 -8.16
C VAL A 319 -10.71 -16.64 -8.96
N ARG A 320 -11.81 -16.31 -8.29
CA ARG A 320 -12.90 -15.49 -8.81
C ARG A 320 -12.82 -14.10 -8.19
N PHE A 321 -12.77 -13.08 -9.04
CA PHE A 321 -12.86 -11.67 -8.62
C PHE A 321 -14.27 -11.13 -8.88
N ASN A 322 -14.87 -10.45 -7.89
CA ASN A 322 -16.13 -9.74 -8.07
C ASN A 322 -15.99 -8.29 -7.58
N ALA A 323 -16.55 -7.35 -8.35
CA ALA A 323 -16.63 -5.94 -7.99
C ALA A 323 -18.11 -5.52 -7.91
N GLY A 324 -18.60 -5.28 -6.69
CA GLY A 324 -19.86 -4.62 -6.42
C GLY A 324 -19.75 -3.09 -6.51
N ARG A 325 -20.88 -2.39 -6.41
CA ARG A 325 -20.91 -0.94 -6.22
C ARG A 325 -21.20 -0.64 -4.75
N GLU A 326 -20.22 -0.13 -4.03
CA GLU A 326 -20.39 0.51 -2.72
C GLU A 326 -19.52 1.78 -2.65
N ASP A 327 -20.07 2.85 -2.08
CA ASP A 327 -19.49 4.21 -2.14
C ASP A 327 -18.41 4.45 -1.06
N GLY A 328 -17.55 3.45 -0.80
CA GLY A 328 -16.67 3.37 0.36
C GLY A 328 -15.17 3.37 0.04
N PHE A 329 -14.69 4.33 -0.75
CA PHE A 329 -13.28 4.40 -1.19
C PHE A 329 -12.30 4.40 -0.01
N LEU A 330 -11.55 3.31 0.16
CA LEU A 330 -10.37 3.30 1.04
C LEU A 330 -9.25 4.11 0.38
N PRO A 331 -8.55 4.97 1.13
CA PRO A 331 -7.67 5.95 0.54
C PRO A 331 -6.38 5.29 0.01
N ALA A 332 -5.98 5.71 -1.17
CA ALA A 332 -4.95 5.02 -1.96
C ALA A 332 -3.56 5.06 -1.29
N LEU A 333 -2.84 3.95 -1.36
CA LEU A 333 -1.55 3.74 -0.68
C LEU A 333 -0.38 4.04 -1.61
N VAL A 334 0.74 4.55 -1.08
CA VAL A 334 1.91 4.89 -1.93
C VAL A 334 2.35 3.67 -2.74
N PRO A 335 2.42 3.76 -4.09
CA PRO A 335 2.66 2.60 -4.95
C PRO A 335 4.16 2.25 -5.02
N SER A 336 4.78 1.96 -3.87
CA SER A 336 6.21 1.64 -3.74
C SER A 336 6.46 0.25 -3.14
N ARG A 337 7.57 -0.37 -3.55
CA ARG A 337 8.02 -1.69 -3.08
C ARG A 337 8.17 -1.75 -1.55
N ALA A 338 8.54 -0.62 -0.93
CA ALA A 338 8.66 -0.49 0.51
C ALA A 338 7.30 -0.50 1.23
N VAL A 339 6.27 0.14 0.66
CA VAL A 339 4.91 0.06 1.21
C VAL A 339 4.28 -1.31 0.97
N ASP A 340 4.63 -2.02 -0.10
CA ASP A 340 4.17 -3.40 -0.30
C ASP A 340 4.73 -4.37 0.74
N LYS A 341 6.01 -4.22 1.09
CA LYS A 341 6.63 -4.93 2.21
C LYS A 341 5.91 -4.64 3.53
N LEU A 342 5.68 -3.37 3.85
CA LEU A 342 4.94 -2.95 5.04
C LEU A 342 3.51 -3.54 5.09
N MET A 343 2.79 -3.53 3.97
CA MET A 343 1.46 -4.15 3.87
C MET A 343 1.49 -5.66 4.15
N CYS A 344 2.56 -6.35 3.75
CA CYS A 344 2.81 -7.76 4.03
C CYS A 344 3.64 -8.01 5.29
N GLY A 345 3.66 -7.07 6.25
CA GLY A 345 4.25 -7.32 7.56
C GLY A 345 5.78 -7.37 7.61
N ILE A 346 6.45 -6.91 6.55
CA ILE A 346 7.91 -6.77 6.47
C ILE A 346 8.28 -5.31 6.73
N ILE A 347 9.28 -5.08 7.58
CA ILE A 347 9.93 -3.76 7.70
C ILE A 347 10.98 -3.67 6.60
N PRO A 348 10.77 -2.84 5.55
CA PRO A 348 11.74 -2.67 4.47
C PRO A 348 13.00 -1.98 5.00
N GLY A 349 14.18 -2.50 4.68
CA GLY A 349 15.43 -1.81 4.96
C GLY A 349 15.75 -0.73 3.92
N ASP A 350 16.38 0.37 4.34
CA ASP A 350 17.12 1.22 3.41
C ASP A 350 18.21 0.40 2.69
N PRO A 351 18.21 0.28 1.34
CA PRO A 351 19.12 -0.60 0.62
C PRO A 351 20.61 -0.28 0.80
N SER A 352 20.94 0.94 1.25
CA SER A 352 22.31 1.37 1.51
C SER A 352 22.65 1.39 2.99
N LEU A 353 21.74 1.85 3.84
CA LEU A 353 22.01 2.06 5.26
C LEU A 353 21.65 0.85 6.13
N VAL A 354 20.69 0.03 5.73
CA VAL A 354 20.22 -1.14 6.48
C VAL A 354 20.54 -2.44 5.75
N ARG A 355 20.44 -2.44 4.41
CA ARG A 355 20.83 -3.53 3.49
C ARG A 355 20.04 -4.84 3.62
N GLU A 356 19.10 -4.92 4.54
CA GLU A 356 18.33 -6.12 4.87
C GLU A 356 16.87 -5.76 5.20
N ASP A 357 15.91 -6.64 4.86
CA ASP A 357 14.51 -6.51 5.26
C ASP A 357 14.20 -7.40 6.49
N PHE A 358 13.25 -6.97 7.33
CA PHE A 358 12.88 -7.71 8.53
C PHE A 358 11.42 -8.19 8.50
N ASP A 359 11.25 -9.51 8.39
CA ASP A 359 9.97 -10.18 8.60
C ASP A 359 9.51 -9.93 10.05
N PHE A 360 8.46 -9.12 10.21
CA PHE A 360 8.00 -8.67 11.53
C PHE A 360 6.66 -9.28 11.93
N ILE A 361 5.79 -9.55 10.95
CA ILE A 361 4.54 -10.27 11.13
C ILE A 361 4.70 -11.68 10.54
N GLU A 362 4.64 -12.69 11.40
CA GLU A 362 4.82 -14.09 11.01
C GLU A 362 3.49 -14.80 10.74
N ARG A 363 2.37 -14.27 11.26
CA ARG A 363 1.08 -14.97 11.35
C ARG A 363 -0.12 -14.04 11.14
N LEU A 364 -1.21 -14.60 10.62
CA LEU A 364 -2.50 -13.91 10.35
C LEU A 364 -3.24 -13.49 11.63
N ASP A 365 -2.80 -13.92 12.81
CA ASP A 365 -3.26 -13.40 14.11
C ASP A 365 -2.52 -12.12 14.53
N GLY A 366 -1.50 -11.70 13.77
CA GLY A 366 -0.71 -10.51 14.05
C GLY A 366 0.44 -10.74 15.04
N HIS A 367 0.91 -11.99 15.23
CA HIS A 367 2.14 -12.27 15.98
C HIS A 367 3.31 -11.39 15.49
N LYS A 368 3.91 -10.63 16.42
CA LYS A 368 4.97 -9.66 16.15
C LYS A 368 6.32 -10.19 16.64
N SER A 369 7.29 -10.33 15.75
CA SER A 369 8.63 -10.84 16.06
C SER A 369 9.58 -9.72 16.54
N LEU A 370 9.16 -8.95 17.56
CA LEU A 370 9.97 -7.83 18.07
C LEU A 370 11.28 -8.30 18.71
N GLU A 371 11.27 -9.44 19.39
CA GLU A 371 12.49 -10.05 19.94
C GLU A 371 13.49 -10.39 18.83
N ALA A 372 13.04 -11.07 17.77
CA ALA A 372 13.89 -11.42 16.63
C ALA A 372 14.42 -10.17 15.89
N LEU A 373 13.60 -9.12 15.75
CA LEU A 373 14.03 -7.84 15.19
C LEU A 373 15.13 -7.18 16.04
N LEU A 374 14.93 -7.08 17.36
CA LEU A 374 15.91 -6.51 18.29
C LEU A 374 17.23 -7.30 18.24
N THR A 375 17.17 -8.63 18.19
CA THR A 375 18.35 -9.48 18.04
C THR A 375 19.05 -9.26 16.68
N ARG A 376 18.31 -9.20 15.56
CA ARG A 376 18.89 -9.00 14.21
C ARG A 376 19.57 -7.64 14.06
N ILE A 377 19.02 -6.57 14.62
CA ILE A 377 19.69 -5.25 14.63
C ILE A 377 20.86 -5.17 15.63
N GLY A 378 21.11 -6.23 16.41
CA GLY A 378 22.25 -6.30 17.34
C GLY A 378 22.02 -5.60 18.69
N VAL A 379 20.79 -5.61 19.21
CA VAL A 379 20.49 -5.31 20.62
C VAL A 379 20.90 -6.52 21.49
N THR A 380 21.57 -6.26 22.62
CA THR A 380 22.00 -7.33 23.54
C THR A 380 20.81 -8.01 24.20
N TYR A 381 20.92 -9.31 24.50
CA TYR A 381 19.84 -10.10 25.12
C TYR A 381 19.27 -9.46 26.42
N GLY A 382 20.12 -8.89 27.27
CA GLY A 382 19.69 -8.19 28.48
C GLY A 382 18.90 -6.90 28.20
N ALA A 383 19.31 -6.14 27.18
CA ALA A 383 18.57 -4.96 26.73
C ALA A 383 17.24 -5.35 26.05
N THR A 384 17.22 -6.39 25.22
CA THR A 384 16.01 -6.95 24.60
C THR A 384 14.98 -7.35 25.65
N ASN A 385 15.36 -8.12 26.67
CA ASN A 385 14.48 -8.48 27.79
C ASN A 385 13.93 -7.25 28.53
N THR A 386 14.76 -6.21 28.71
CA THR A 386 14.36 -4.96 29.36
C THR A 386 13.31 -4.20 28.52
N ILE A 387 13.56 -4.03 27.22
CA ILE A 387 12.66 -3.35 26.27
C ILE A 387 11.32 -4.09 26.17
N LEU A 388 11.34 -5.42 26.07
CA LEU A 388 10.14 -6.27 26.02
C LEU A 388 9.33 -6.18 27.32
N ALA A 389 9.98 -6.21 28.49
CA ALA A 389 9.32 -6.05 29.79
C ALA A 389 8.77 -4.62 30.01
N HIS A 390 9.43 -3.60 29.47
CA HIS A 390 8.99 -2.22 29.51
C HIS A 390 7.82 -1.90 28.57
N GLY A 391 7.73 -2.62 27.44
CA GLY A 391 6.67 -2.48 26.46
C GLY A 391 6.54 -1.07 25.87
N CYS A 392 7.64 -0.33 25.71
CA CYS A 392 7.60 1.04 25.22
C CYS A 392 7.12 1.10 23.77
N ARG A 393 5.94 1.71 23.57
CA ARG A 393 5.22 1.74 22.29
C ARG A 393 5.86 2.70 21.31
N GLU A 394 6.36 3.81 21.84
CA GLU A 394 7.05 4.86 21.10
C GLU A 394 8.33 4.30 20.48
N THR A 395 9.18 3.61 21.26
CA THR A 395 10.42 2.98 20.79
C THR A 395 10.19 1.97 19.67
N ASN A 396 9.15 1.12 19.75
CA ASN A 396 8.80 0.21 18.67
C ASN A 396 8.47 0.96 17.37
N ASN A 397 7.69 2.03 17.47
CA ASN A 397 7.32 2.82 16.30
C ASN A 397 8.55 3.59 15.75
N GLU A 398 9.40 4.14 16.61
CA GLU A 398 10.65 4.83 16.21
C GLU A 398 11.63 3.88 15.51
N LEU A 399 11.79 2.64 16.00
CA LEU A 399 12.57 1.59 15.33
C LEU A 399 12.12 1.36 13.88
N VAL A 400 10.81 1.18 13.65
CA VAL A 400 10.26 0.98 12.29
C VAL A 400 10.54 2.20 11.42
N MET A 401 10.32 3.43 11.94
CA MET A 401 10.54 4.68 11.19
C MET A 401 12.01 4.89 10.80
N LEU A 402 12.97 4.45 11.63
CA LEU A 402 14.40 4.62 11.38
C LEU A 402 15.00 3.54 10.48
N LEU A 403 14.46 2.32 10.47
CA LEU A 403 14.89 1.27 9.54
C LEU A 403 14.36 1.50 8.12
N CYS A 404 13.15 2.05 8.00
CA CYS A 404 12.50 2.24 6.70
C CYS A 404 13.26 3.21 5.77
N PRO A 405 13.24 2.97 4.43
CA PRO A 405 13.57 4.00 3.45
C PRO A 405 12.51 5.10 3.44
N PHE A 406 12.77 6.19 2.71
CA PHE A 406 11.77 7.21 2.44
C PHE A 406 10.62 6.62 1.62
N LEU A 407 9.39 6.69 2.14
CA LEU A 407 8.23 6.11 1.45
C LEU A 407 7.68 7.00 0.33
N PRO A 408 7.52 8.35 0.47
CA PRO A 408 6.88 9.17 -0.55
C PRO A 408 7.66 9.29 -1.86
N LEU A 409 7.10 8.75 -2.95
CA LEU A 409 7.70 8.77 -4.28
C LEU A 409 7.74 10.17 -4.90
N LYS A 410 8.78 10.47 -5.70
CA LYS A 410 8.97 11.75 -6.40
C LYS A 410 7.82 11.98 -7.40
N GLY A 411 7.15 13.13 -7.33
CA GLY A 411 5.96 13.42 -8.15
C GLY A 411 4.67 12.66 -7.76
N CYS A 412 4.67 11.90 -6.66
CA CYS A 412 3.45 11.28 -6.11
C CYS A 412 2.93 12.10 -4.91
N LYS A 413 1.62 12.34 -4.88
CA LYS A 413 0.95 13.07 -3.77
C LYS A 413 0.50 12.16 -2.63
N MET A 414 0.57 10.83 -2.82
CA MET A 414 0.23 9.89 -1.77
C MET A 414 1.28 9.89 -0.65
N VAL A 415 0.79 9.82 0.57
CA VAL A 415 1.60 9.73 1.81
C VAL A 415 1.20 8.53 2.67
N LEU A 416 0.20 7.76 2.24
CA LEU A 416 -0.42 6.71 3.03
C LEU A 416 0.31 5.37 2.90
N HIS A 417 0.50 4.72 4.05
CA HIS A 417 0.95 3.33 4.15
C HIS A 417 0.08 2.55 5.13
N SER A 418 0.27 1.23 5.12
CA SER A 418 -0.35 0.29 6.04
C SER A 418 0.73 -0.64 6.56
N PHE A 419 0.69 -0.94 7.86
CA PHE A 419 1.55 -1.94 8.51
C PHE A 419 0.90 -2.38 9.82
N ALA A 420 0.62 -3.67 9.97
CA ALA A 420 0.06 -4.22 11.21
C ALA A 420 1.06 -4.17 12.40
N GLY A 421 2.34 -3.91 12.14
CA GLY A 421 3.37 -3.79 13.16
C GLY A 421 3.29 -2.50 14.00
N TRP A 422 2.61 -1.44 13.53
CA TRP A 422 2.40 -0.22 14.32
C TRP A 422 1.73 -0.50 15.67
N VAL A 423 2.00 0.35 16.66
CA VAL A 423 1.34 0.32 17.97
C VAL A 423 0.63 1.66 18.19
N GLN A 424 -0.64 1.61 18.63
CA GLN A 424 -1.58 2.74 18.67
C GLN A 424 -1.17 3.95 19.55
N SER A 425 -0.05 3.92 20.28
CA SER A 425 0.46 5.11 20.97
C SER A 425 1.44 5.85 20.06
N MET A 426 1.01 7.01 19.55
CA MET A 426 1.84 7.89 18.71
C MET A 426 2.38 9.10 19.48
N LYS A 427 2.56 8.97 20.81
CA LYS A 427 3.22 9.96 21.68
C LYS A 427 4.77 9.93 21.57
N GLY A 428 5.29 9.58 20.39
CA GLY A 428 6.73 9.51 20.12
C GLY A 428 7.33 10.90 19.87
N VAL A 429 8.63 11.03 20.11
CA VAL A 429 9.35 12.31 20.02
C VAL A 429 9.35 12.84 18.57
N PHE A 430 9.28 11.95 17.58
CA PHE A 430 9.13 12.31 16.15
C PHE A 430 7.69 12.66 15.75
N SER A 431 6.67 12.13 16.43
CA SER A 431 5.24 12.24 16.03
C SER A 431 4.53 13.44 16.64
N CYS A 432 5.04 13.96 17.75
CA CYS A 432 4.49 15.10 18.49
C CYS A 432 5.45 16.30 18.44
N TRP A 433 4.90 17.50 18.42
CA TRP A 433 5.69 18.73 18.24
C TRP A 433 6.51 19.08 19.47
N GLU A 434 6.05 18.68 20.67
CA GLU A 434 6.77 18.86 21.93
C GLU A 434 8.16 18.20 21.85
N GLY A 435 8.21 16.97 21.36
CA GLY A 435 9.46 16.23 21.16
C GLY A 435 10.37 16.91 20.14
N ARG A 436 9.80 17.40 19.02
CA ARG A 436 10.56 18.18 18.02
C ARG A 436 11.15 19.46 18.59
N VAL A 437 10.43 20.16 19.47
CA VAL A 437 10.90 21.37 20.16
C VAL A 437 12.02 21.05 21.17
N CYS A 438 11.89 19.98 21.96
CA CYS A 438 12.98 19.50 22.83
C CYS A 438 14.25 19.18 22.03
N LEU A 439 14.11 18.42 20.94
CA LEU A 439 15.22 18.05 20.07
C LEU A 439 15.87 19.28 19.42
N HIS A 440 15.08 20.21 18.86
CA HIS A 440 15.60 21.46 18.28
C HIS A 440 16.41 22.27 19.29
N ARG A 441 15.92 22.42 20.53
CA ARG A 441 16.60 23.14 21.60
C ARG A 441 17.85 22.41 22.12
N GLY A 442 17.82 21.08 22.20
CA GLY A 442 19.00 20.27 22.52
C GLY A 442 20.09 20.33 21.44
N LEU A 443 19.70 20.47 20.18
CA LEU A 443 20.62 20.67 19.06
C LEU A 443 21.28 22.06 19.13
N GLU A 444 20.54 23.11 19.50
CA GLU A 444 21.14 24.44 19.75
C GLU A 444 22.19 24.40 20.86
N GLN A 445 21.94 23.63 21.94
CA GLN A 445 22.94 23.37 22.98
C GLN A 445 24.13 22.54 22.46
N ALA A 446 23.91 21.56 21.57
CA ALA A 446 24.99 20.78 20.96
C ALA A 446 25.92 21.65 20.11
N ILE A 447 25.35 22.53 19.28
CA ILE A 447 26.12 23.49 18.48
C ILE A 447 26.91 24.44 19.39
N ALA A 448 26.34 24.87 20.52
CA ALA A 448 27.05 25.68 21.50
C ALA A 448 28.23 24.95 22.19
N ARG A 449 28.15 23.62 22.37
CA ARG A 449 29.24 22.80 22.94
C ARG A 449 30.40 22.57 21.98
N TYR A 450 30.13 22.19 20.73
CA TYR A 450 31.17 21.84 19.74
C TYR A 450 31.68 23.05 18.95
N GLY A 451 30.96 24.18 18.99
CA GLY A 451 31.36 25.43 18.36
C GLY A 451 30.95 25.54 16.89
N SER A 452 30.85 26.80 16.43
CA SER A 452 30.34 27.16 15.10
C SER A 452 31.36 26.96 13.97
N SER A 453 31.91 25.75 13.84
CA SER A 453 32.55 25.34 12.58
C SER A 453 31.50 25.43 11.47
N LYS A 454 31.72 26.27 10.45
CA LYS A 454 30.76 26.50 9.36
C LYS A 454 30.40 25.25 8.58
N ASP A 455 31.25 24.22 8.63
CA ASP A 455 31.09 22.95 7.93
C ASP A 455 30.52 21.83 8.85
N SER A 456 30.03 22.16 10.05
CA SER A 456 29.41 21.18 10.95
C SER A 456 28.03 20.75 10.47
N SER A 457 27.80 19.43 10.42
CA SER A 457 26.52 18.86 9.99
C SER A 457 25.38 19.21 10.97
N LEU A 458 25.71 19.56 12.22
CA LEU A 458 24.75 20.06 13.21
C LEU A 458 24.08 21.36 12.74
N ILE A 459 24.81 22.26 12.06
CA ILE A 459 24.26 23.50 11.51
C ILE A 459 23.27 23.18 10.37
N ALA A 460 23.65 22.28 9.45
CA ALA A 460 22.79 21.85 8.35
C ALA A 460 21.49 21.14 8.82
N ILE A 461 21.53 20.45 9.96
CA ILE A 461 20.34 19.90 10.63
C ILE A 461 19.48 21.03 11.22
N ARG A 462 20.10 21.99 11.94
CA ARG A 462 19.37 23.12 12.56
C ARG A 462 18.67 23.95 11.51
N GLU A 463 19.34 24.29 10.41
CA GLU A 463 18.78 25.05 9.29
C GLU A 463 17.54 24.36 8.72
N ARG A 464 17.59 23.04 8.48
CA ARG A 464 16.43 22.26 8.01
C ARG A 464 15.28 22.26 9.02
N LEU A 465 15.56 22.06 10.31
CA LEU A 465 14.50 22.14 11.33
C LEU A 465 13.92 23.57 11.46
N ASP A 466 14.74 24.60 11.27
CA ASP A 466 14.30 26.00 11.25
C ASP A 466 13.41 26.32 10.04
N THR A 467 13.77 25.86 8.84
CA THR A 467 12.94 25.95 7.64
C THR A 467 11.62 25.21 7.85
N PHE A 468 11.66 23.96 8.35
CA PHE A 468 10.45 23.19 8.63
C PHE A 468 9.52 23.92 9.62
N ARG A 469 10.09 24.48 10.69
CA ARG A 469 9.39 25.25 11.74
C ARG A 469 8.80 26.58 11.26
N LYS A 470 9.44 27.26 10.30
CA LYS A 470 9.06 28.60 9.83
C LYS A 470 8.11 28.56 8.64
N GLU A 471 8.43 27.77 7.61
CA GLU A 471 7.68 27.73 6.34
C GLU A 471 6.49 26.75 6.40
N TYR A 472 6.61 25.69 7.22
CA TYR A 472 5.61 24.62 7.35
C TYR A 472 5.15 24.48 8.82
N ALA A 473 4.91 25.61 9.49
CA ALA A 473 4.51 25.65 10.90
C ALA A 473 3.28 24.77 11.21
N ASP A 474 2.31 24.71 10.28
CA ASP A 474 1.11 23.87 10.39
C ASP A 474 1.45 22.38 10.56
N ASP A 475 2.54 21.92 9.94
CA ASP A 475 2.99 20.52 9.97
C ASP A 475 4.01 20.29 11.10
N TYR A 476 4.86 21.28 11.36
CA TYR A 476 5.84 21.26 12.45
C TYR A 476 5.18 21.22 13.83
N TYR A 477 4.06 21.94 14.03
CA TYR A 477 3.39 22.06 15.34
C TYR A 477 2.17 21.12 15.51
N VAL A 478 1.96 20.16 14.61
CA VAL A 478 0.84 19.19 14.71
C VAL A 478 1.23 17.89 15.41
N ARG A 479 0.36 17.38 16.28
CA ARG A 479 0.37 15.97 16.71
C ARG A 479 -0.32 15.11 15.66
N ARG A 480 0.25 13.95 15.34
CA ARG A 480 -0.15 13.05 14.24
C ARG A 480 -1.66 12.73 14.13
N ALA A 481 -2.45 12.82 15.21
CA ALA A 481 -3.87 12.46 15.26
C ALA A 481 -4.89 13.47 14.65
N LYS A 482 -4.48 14.61 14.07
CA LYS A 482 -5.37 15.56 13.34
C LYS A 482 -4.67 16.18 12.10
N ARG A 483 -4.15 15.35 11.19
CA ARG A 483 -3.10 15.74 10.23
C ARG A 483 -3.56 16.53 9.00
N ALA A 484 -2.79 17.59 8.70
CA ALA A 484 -3.05 18.52 7.60
C ALA A 484 -2.79 17.96 6.19
N LEU A 485 -1.86 17.00 6.05
CA LEU A 485 -1.49 16.37 4.78
C LEU A 485 -2.64 15.71 4.00
N THR A 486 -3.78 15.43 4.65
CA THR A 486 -4.98 14.86 4.01
C THR A 486 -6.23 15.73 4.16
N GLU A 487 -6.24 16.73 5.05
CA GLU A 487 -7.47 17.46 5.44
C GLU A 487 -7.34 18.99 5.47
N HIS A 488 -6.12 19.58 5.53
CA HIS A 488 -5.95 21.02 5.81
C HIS A 488 -4.92 21.80 4.99
N HIS A 489 -4.27 21.23 3.98
CA HIS A 489 -3.57 22.07 3.02
C HIS A 489 -4.58 22.79 2.13
N SER A 490 -4.69 24.11 2.31
CA SER A 490 -5.57 24.99 1.53
C SER A 490 -5.27 25.00 0.02
N SER A 491 -4.12 24.47 -0.41
CA SER A 491 -3.82 24.23 -1.81
C SER A 491 -2.91 23.00 -2.02
N PRO A 492 -3.05 22.26 -3.14
CA PRO A 492 -2.18 21.13 -3.48
C PRO A 492 -0.70 21.49 -3.67
N GLU A 493 -0.38 22.75 -4.04
CA GLU A 493 1.02 23.16 -4.23
C GLU A 493 1.79 23.21 -2.90
N LYS A 494 1.14 23.63 -1.79
CA LYS A 494 1.79 23.65 -0.47
C LYS A 494 2.16 22.24 0.00
N GLN A 495 1.29 21.26 -0.24
CA GLN A 495 1.55 19.85 0.04
C GLN A 495 2.73 19.31 -0.80
N GLU A 496 2.76 19.64 -2.09
CA GLU A 496 3.83 19.19 -2.99
C GLU A 496 5.18 19.81 -2.61
N SER A 497 5.21 21.11 -2.29
CA SER A 497 6.40 21.81 -1.76
C SER A 497 6.91 21.19 -0.47
N LEU A 498 6.01 20.89 0.48
CA LEU A 498 6.37 20.20 1.73
C LEU A 498 6.98 18.83 1.47
N LEU A 499 6.40 18.02 0.58
CA LEU A 499 6.93 16.69 0.24
C LEU A 499 8.28 16.75 -0.50
N ILE A 500 8.54 17.80 -1.29
CA ILE A 500 9.85 18.07 -1.89
C ILE A 500 10.87 18.42 -0.80
N PHE A 501 10.53 19.34 0.10
CA PHE A 501 11.39 19.73 1.23
C PHE A 501 11.73 18.54 2.15
N LEU A 502 10.72 17.75 2.55
CA LEU A 502 10.92 16.57 3.38
C LEU A 502 11.76 15.50 2.67
N ARG A 503 11.64 15.36 1.34
CA ARG A 503 12.51 14.46 0.56
C ARG A 503 13.97 14.92 0.58
N ASP A 504 14.25 16.20 0.30
CA ASP A 504 15.64 16.72 0.39
C ASP A 504 16.23 16.52 1.78
N ALA A 505 15.45 16.82 2.83
CA ALA A 505 15.91 16.62 4.21
C ALA A 505 16.23 15.16 4.51
N PHE A 506 15.44 14.20 4.00
CA PHE A 506 15.73 12.77 4.15
C PHE A 506 16.94 12.32 3.33
N ASP A 507 17.02 12.74 2.07
CA ASP A 507 18.13 12.44 1.16
C ASP A 507 19.47 13.02 1.67
N HIS A 508 19.42 14.19 2.32
CA HIS A 508 20.54 14.75 3.07
C HIS A 508 21.01 13.82 4.19
N THR A 509 20.11 13.25 5.00
CA THR A 509 20.50 12.25 6.03
C THR A 509 21.16 11.03 5.40
N THR A 510 20.61 10.53 4.28
CA THR A 510 21.15 9.35 3.58
C THR A 510 22.54 9.65 3.00
N ARG A 511 22.74 10.84 2.44
CA ARG A 511 24.03 11.30 1.93
C ARG A 511 25.06 11.41 3.06
N TYR A 512 24.70 12.04 4.18
CA TYR A 512 25.55 12.15 5.37
C TYR A 512 26.03 10.77 5.86
N PHE A 513 25.12 9.82 6.07
CA PHE A 513 25.49 8.47 6.53
C PHE A 513 26.33 7.69 5.51
N ARG A 514 26.20 7.99 4.21
CA ARG A 514 27.10 7.46 3.17
C ARG A 514 28.49 8.06 3.26
N GLU A 515 28.60 9.39 3.22
CA GLU A 515 29.87 10.14 3.25
C GLU A 515 30.68 9.86 4.53
N LYS A 516 30.01 9.84 5.69
CA LYS A 516 30.60 9.51 6.99
C LYS A 516 30.75 7.99 7.23
N ARG A 517 30.54 7.15 6.20
CA ARG A 517 30.80 5.70 6.18
C ARG A 517 29.96 4.83 7.13
N TRP A 518 28.84 5.34 7.66
CA TRP A 518 27.91 4.57 8.49
C TRP A 518 27.22 3.41 7.76
N HIS A 519 27.20 3.46 6.43
CA HIS A 519 26.73 2.38 5.55
C HIS A 519 27.69 1.15 5.47
N LEU A 520 28.91 1.26 6.01
CA LEU A 520 29.87 0.15 6.00
C LEU A 520 29.45 -0.93 7.01
N ALA A 521 29.53 -2.18 6.56
CA ALA A 521 29.19 -3.33 7.38
C ALA A 521 30.32 -3.74 8.35
N ASP A 522 29.96 -4.41 9.44
CA ASP A 522 30.83 -5.24 10.27
C ASP A 522 30.98 -6.67 9.71
N VAL A 523 31.63 -7.55 10.47
CA VAL A 523 31.82 -8.97 10.10
C VAL A 523 30.49 -9.74 10.07
N GLU A 524 29.49 -9.29 10.84
CA GLU A 524 28.14 -9.83 10.91
C GLU A 524 27.23 -9.25 9.81
N SER A 525 27.80 -8.55 8.82
CA SER A 525 27.11 -7.85 7.73
C SER A 525 26.18 -6.69 8.16
N ARG A 526 26.12 -6.33 9.45
CA ARG A 526 25.34 -5.19 9.93
C ARG A 526 26.10 -3.88 9.70
N THR A 527 25.39 -2.84 9.31
CA THR A 527 25.98 -1.51 9.16
C THR A 527 26.12 -0.79 10.50
N GLN A 528 27.04 0.17 10.58
CA GLN A 528 27.14 1.07 11.74
C GLN A 528 25.83 1.87 11.94
N TYR A 529 25.10 2.16 10.86
CA TYR A 529 23.78 2.78 10.94
C TYR A 529 22.76 1.88 11.67
N VAL A 530 22.75 0.57 11.40
CA VAL A 530 21.90 -0.38 12.14
C VAL A 530 22.30 -0.43 13.62
N ASP A 531 23.60 -0.43 13.92
CA ASP A 531 24.10 -0.35 15.31
C ASP A 531 23.70 0.97 16.00
N LEU A 532 23.66 2.09 15.27
CA LEU A 532 23.16 3.38 15.75
C LEU A 532 21.65 3.35 16.03
N VAL A 533 20.85 2.68 15.19
CA VAL A 533 19.42 2.47 15.44
C VAL A 533 19.19 1.57 16.66
N ALA A 534 19.94 0.47 16.79
CA ALA A 534 19.87 -0.42 17.96
C ALA A 534 20.24 0.31 19.26
N THR A 535 21.25 1.18 19.21
CA THR A 535 21.65 2.02 20.34
C THR A 535 20.58 3.04 20.68
N HIS A 536 20.03 3.73 19.68
CA HIS A 536 18.93 4.66 19.87
C HIS A 536 17.75 3.97 20.54
N VAL A 537 17.39 2.75 20.14
CA VAL A 537 16.29 1.97 20.75
C VAL A 537 16.53 1.70 22.25
N CYS A 538 17.73 1.26 22.64
CA CYS A 538 18.06 1.01 24.06
C CYS A 538 17.99 2.29 24.90
N MET A 539 18.50 3.39 24.34
CA MET A 539 18.50 4.71 24.96
C MET A 539 17.08 5.29 25.05
N ALA A 540 16.29 5.17 23.97
CA ALA A 540 14.93 5.66 23.83
C ALA A 540 13.98 4.99 24.83
N ASP A 541 14.04 3.67 24.98
CA ASP A 541 13.22 2.96 25.98
C ASP A 541 13.50 3.46 27.42
N THR A 542 14.79 3.59 27.78
CA THR A 542 15.23 4.14 29.07
C THR A 542 14.75 5.58 29.26
N ALA A 543 14.94 6.42 28.24
CA ALA A 543 14.53 7.83 28.27
C ALA A 543 13.00 7.99 28.29
N CYS A 544 12.25 7.10 27.63
CA CYS A 544 10.81 7.06 27.68
C CYS A 544 10.29 6.75 29.08
N LYS A 545 10.88 5.76 29.76
CA LYS A 545 10.54 5.46 31.17
C LYS A 545 10.91 6.59 32.13
N ARG A 546 12.02 7.31 31.90
CA ARG A 546 12.36 8.51 32.67
C ARG A 546 11.33 9.62 32.44
N GLY A 547 11.00 9.93 31.19
CA GLY A 547 10.01 10.96 30.85
C GLY A 547 8.62 10.65 31.42
N GLU A 548 8.18 9.39 31.39
CA GLU A 548 6.94 8.94 32.02
C GLU A 548 6.94 9.16 33.55
N ARG A 549 8.07 8.90 34.22
CA ARG A 549 8.22 9.10 35.67
C ARG A 549 8.22 10.58 36.06
N GLU A 550 8.97 11.42 35.34
CA GLU A 550 9.00 12.87 35.62
C GLU A 550 7.65 13.53 35.32
N ALA A 551 7.00 13.19 34.21
CA ALA A 551 5.65 13.68 33.93
C ALA A 551 4.63 13.19 34.97
N ALA A 552 4.76 11.95 35.48
CA ALA A 552 3.91 11.47 36.58
C ALA A 552 4.21 12.18 37.91
N LYS A 553 5.47 12.56 38.18
CA LYS A 553 5.86 13.35 39.34
C LYS A 553 5.27 14.76 39.29
N LYS A 554 5.48 15.50 38.18
CA LYS A 554 4.91 16.84 37.97
C LYS A 554 3.37 16.85 38.04
N ARG A 555 2.71 15.81 37.54
CA ARG A 555 1.25 15.64 37.69
C ARG A 555 0.81 15.46 39.14
N LYS A 556 1.58 14.77 39.99
CA LYS A 556 1.29 14.62 41.42
C LYS A 556 1.52 15.92 42.18
N GLU A 557 2.60 16.65 41.87
CA GLU A 557 2.91 17.96 42.46
C GLU A 557 1.78 18.97 42.18
N LYS A 558 1.30 19.04 40.93
CA LYS A 558 0.14 19.86 40.53
C LYS A 558 -1.20 19.44 41.19
N GLN A 559 -1.28 18.26 41.79
CA GLN A 559 -2.49 17.74 42.46
C GLN A 559 -2.44 17.89 43.98
N GLN A 560 -1.33 18.34 44.57
CA GLN A 560 -1.28 18.61 46.01
C GLN A 560 -2.05 19.90 46.33
N PRO A 561 -2.88 19.92 47.39
CA PRO A 561 -3.63 21.12 47.75
C PRO A 561 -2.69 22.22 48.23
N VAL A 562 -2.76 23.38 47.58
CA VAL A 562 -2.05 24.59 48.01
C VAL A 562 -2.55 24.97 49.41
N PRO A 563 -1.66 25.18 50.41
CA PRO A 563 -2.09 25.59 51.75
C PRO A 563 -2.81 26.96 51.68
N GLU A 564 -3.94 27.09 52.40
CA GLU A 564 -4.76 28.32 52.38
C GLU A 564 -3.95 29.54 52.82
N ALA A 565 -3.59 30.41 51.87
CA ALA A 565 -3.01 31.71 52.15
C ALA A 565 -4.07 32.66 52.77
N PRO A 566 -3.70 33.53 53.73
CA PRO A 566 -4.67 34.38 54.42
C PRO A 566 -5.36 35.38 53.48
N LYS A 567 -6.69 35.48 53.61
CA LYS A 567 -7.63 36.05 52.62
C LYS A 567 -7.65 37.59 52.53
N THR A 568 -6.54 38.28 52.78
CA THR A 568 -6.50 39.75 52.91
C THR A 568 -5.33 40.41 52.16
N ALA A 569 -5.32 40.34 50.82
CA ALA A 569 -4.68 41.31 49.90
C ALA A 569 -4.84 40.94 48.40
N VAL A 570 -6.05 40.64 47.91
CA VAL A 570 -6.26 40.29 46.48
C VAL A 570 -7.39 41.12 45.86
N ALA A 571 -7.05 42.33 45.43
CA ALA A 571 -7.94 43.18 44.61
C ALA A 571 -7.18 44.10 43.62
N GLU A 572 -5.89 44.36 43.83
CA GLU A 572 -5.21 45.50 43.17
C GLU A 572 -3.84 45.13 42.57
N THR A 573 -3.77 43.99 41.86
CA THR A 573 -2.53 43.57 41.14
C THR A 573 -2.82 42.81 39.84
N ALA A 574 -3.91 43.16 39.15
CA ALA A 574 -4.32 42.51 37.90
C ALA A 574 -3.78 43.19 36.61
N LYS A 575 -2.90 44.19 36.73
CA LYS A 575 -2.31 44.94 35.60
C LYS A 575 -0.91 45.46 35.92
N ILE A 576 0.14 44.70 35.59
CA ILE A 576 1.50 45.14 35.17
C ILE A 576 2.39 43.90 34.93
N ALA A 577 3.25 43.99 33.91
CA ALA A 577 4.45 43.16 33.62
C ALA A 577 4.33 41.63 33.50
N VAL A 578 4.64 41.16 32.27
CA VAL A 578 5.33 39.87 32.04
C VAL A 578 6.84 40.16 32.08
N ALA A 579 7.51 39.77 33.15
CA ALA A 579 8.97 39.71 33.36
C ALA A 579 9.16 38.93 34.68
N GLU A 580 10.04 37.93 34.80
CA GLU A 580 11.48 37.88 34.49
C GLU A 580 11.96 36.42 34.28
N ILE A 581 12.93 36.09 33.39
CA ILE A 581 13.67 34.82 33.65
C ILE A 581 14.56 35.00 34.88
N PRO A 582 14.54 34.10 35.88
CA PRO A 582 15.63 34.01 36.82
C PRO A 582 16.58 32.88 36.39
N LYS A 583 17.84 33.05 36.76
CA LYS A 583 18.84 31.98 36.71
C LYS A 583 18.74 31.15 37.99
N THR A 584 18.92 29.86 37.83
CA THR A 584 19.27 28.90 38.87
C THR A 584 20.79 28.78 38.89
N ASP A 585 21.47 29.63 39.66
CA ASP A 585 22.89 29.44 39.97
C ASP A 585 22.96 28.62 41.29
N ASP A 586 22.63 27.33 41.20
CA ASP A 586 23.02 26.28 42.16
C ASP A 586 23.22 25.00 41.33
N ASP A 587 24.43 24.86 40.81
CA ASP A 587 24.81 23.92 39.76
C ASP A 587 24.81 22.45 40.26
N GLU A 588 24.42 21.44 39.47
CA GLU A 588 24.04 21.50 38.05
C GLU A 588 23.09 20.34 37.71
N ASN A 589 21.83 20.67 37.42
CA ASN A 589 20.81 19.69 37.05
C ASN A 589 19.96 20.22 35.90
N MET A 590 19.71 19.38 34.89
CA MET A 590 19.00 19.75 33.65
C MET A 590 17.54 20.20 33.89
N ALA A 591 17.03 20.01 35.11
CA ALA A 591 15.72 20.44 35.60
C ALA A 591 15.58 21.98 35.67
N ASP A 592 16.67 22.70 35.91
CA ASP A 592 16.62 24.04 36.50
C ASP A 592 16.57 25.20 35.48
N TRP A 593 16.98 24.94 34.22
CA TRP A 593 16.77 25.87 33.11
C TRP A 593 15.37 25.78 32.48
N VAL A 594 14.59 24.72 32.77
CA VAL A 594 13.18 24.62 32.33
C VAL A 594 12.29 25.54 33.15
N SER A 595 12.62 25.75 34.43
CA SER A 595 11.95 26.62 35.41
C SER A 595 12.20 28.12 35.24
N SER A 596 12.80 28.52 34.13
CA SER A 596 13.28 29.88 33.95
C SER A 596 12.30 30.68 33.05
N GLU A 597 11.75 31.81 33.51
CA GLU A 597 10.52 32.47 33.01
C GLU A 597 10.58 33.28 31.66
N LYS A 598 11.75 33.50 31.01
CA LYS A 598 11.80 33.76 29.53
C LYS A 598 11.41 32.49 28.73
N TYR A 599 11.31 31.30 29.35
CA TYR A 599 10.76 30.09 28.71
C TYR A 599 9.24 30.22 28.54
N GLU A 600 8.54 30.77 29.53
CA GLU A 600 7.13 31.10 29.38
C GLU A 600 6.93 32.31 28.45
N ALA A 601 7.80 33.33 28.45
CA ALA A 601 7.77 34.35 27.38
C ALA A 601 8.00 33.76 25.96
N TRP A 602 8.75 32.66 25.87
CA TRP A 602 9.04 31.89 24.65
C TRP A 602 7.87 30.98 24.23
N LEU A 603 6.98 30.58 25.14
CA LEU A 603 5.72 29.87 24.85
C LEU A 603 4.53 30.81 24.61
N GLU A 604 4.49 31.96 25.27
CA GLU A 604 3.36 32.91 25.16
C GLU A 604 3.42 33.71 23.83
N GLU A 605 4.62 33.98 23.31
CA GLU A 605 4.82 34.44 21.93
C GLU A 605 4.42 33.35 20.92
N VAL A 606 4.71 32.07 21.22
CA VAL A 606 4.26 30.91 20.42
C VAL A 606 2.72 30.77 20.43
N ARG A 607 2.03 31.22 21.48
CA ARG A 607 0.56 31.30 21.54
C ARG A 607 -0.01 32.49 20.79
N LYS A 608 0.63 33.66 20.80
CA LYS A 608 0.14 34.89 20.12
C LYS A 608 0.44 34.94 18.62
N ARG A 609 1.63 34.51 18.20
CA ARG A 609 2.19 34.78 16.87
C ARG A 609 1.72 33.83 15.77
N TYR A 610 1.20 32.66 16.14
CA TYR A 610 0.91 31.54 15.22
C TYR A 610 -0.56 31.38 14.81
N ASN A 611 -1.39 32.40 15.04
CA ASN A 611 -2.76 32.51 14.52
C ASN A 611 -3.59 31.21 14.58
N VAL A 612 -3.57 30.52 15.71
CA VAL A 612 -4.36 29.30 16.02
C VAL A 612 -5.86 29.64 16.21
N ALA A 613 -6.34 30.67 15.51
CA ALA A 613 -7.38 31.60 15.97
C ALA A 613 -8.82 31.24 15.56
N LYS A 614 -9.06 30.00 15.12
CA LYS A 614 -10.41 29.39 15.13
C LYS A 614 -10.35 28.05 15.86
N PRO A 615 -10.42 28.05 17.21
CA PRO A 615 -10.12 26.88 18.04
C PRO A 615 -11.26 25.87 18.21
N GLU A 616 -12.41 26.07 17.58
CA GLU A 616 -13.73 25.63 18.11
C GLU A 616 -13.89 24.12 18.33
N GLU A 617 -12.97 23.28 17.80
CA GLU A 617 -12.97 21.81 17.94
C GLU A 617 -11.59 21.18 18.29
N ARG A 618 -10.62 21.92 18.87
CA ARG A 618 -9.24 21.40 19.08
C ARG A 618 -8.65 21.53 20.50
N GLY A 619 -9.25 20.82 21.47
CA GLY A 619 -8.49 20.24 22.60
C GLY A 619 -7.64 19.02 22.15
N ASP A 620 -6.64 18.53 22.89
CA ASP A 620 -6.17 18.90 24.24
C ASP A 620 -4.63 19.11 24.33
N TRP A 621 -4.26 20.22 24.98
CA TRP A 621 -3.02 20.61 25.71
C TRP A 621 -1.70 19.87 25.56
N VAL A 622 -0.59 20.66 25.54
CA VAL A 622 0.84 20.26 25.57
C VAL A 622 1.06 18.94 26.33
N SER A 623 1.65 17.95 25.66
CA SER A 623 1.86 16.65 26.27
C SER A 623 3.13 16.68 27.12
N GLU A 624 2.97 17.02 28.41
CA GLU A 624 4.03 16.99 29.42
C GLU A 624 4.82 15.66 29.37
N GLU A 625 4.13 14.54 29.14
CA GLU A 625 4.76 13.24 28.92
C GLU A 625 5.72 13.23 27.73
N VAL A 626 5.32 13.76 26.57
CA VAL A 626 6.19 13.80 25.38
C VAL A 626 7.31 14.82 25.55
N PHE A 627 7.04 15.93 26.24
CA PHE A 627 8.03 16.94 26.55
C PHE A 627 9.14 16.38 27.46
N GLU A 628 8.79 15.71 28.56
CA GLU A 628 9.77 15.04 29.42
C GLU A 628 10.48 13.87 28.71
N LYS A 629 9.80 13.14 27.81
CA LYS A 629 10.45 12.15 26.93
C LYS A 629 11.51 12.82 26.04
N GLY A 630 11.18 13.95 25.41
CA GLY A 630 12.10 14.73 24.59
C GLY A 630 13.30 15.28 25.37
N LEU A 631 13.08 15.82 26.58
CA LEU A 631 14.17 16.22 27.47
C LEU A 631 15.05 15.03 27.86
N ALA A 632 14.47 13.88 28.18
CA ALA A 632 15.23 12.67 28.53
C ALA A 632 16.05 12.12 27.36
N TYR A 633 15.61 12.29 26.10
CA TYR A 633 16.41 11.95 24.91
C TYR A 633 17.64 12.86 24.80
N VAL A 634 17.46 14.17 24.99
CA VAL A 634 18.57 15.14 24.98
C VAL A 634 19.52 14.88 26.15
N ASP A 635 19.01 14.59 27.36
CA ASP A 635 19.84 14.21 28.50
C ASP A 635 20.68 12.96 28.21
N ALA A 636 20.08 11.93 27.61
CA ALA A 636 20.76 10.66 27.31
C ALA A 636 21.80 10.76 26.17
N VAL A 637 21.65 11.70 25.22
CA VAL A 637 22.72 11.98 24.25
C VAL A 637 23.83 12.84 24.87
N THR A 638 23.49 13.79 25.75
CA THR A 638 24.47 14.78 26.25
C THR A 638 25.27 14.33 27.46
N ASN A 639 24.68 13.58 28.38
CA ASN A 639 25.34 13.15 29.61
C ASN A 639 26.22 11.91 29.41
N SER A 640 27.35 11.86 30.10
CA SER A 640 28.32 10.75 30.10
C SER A 640 28.03 9.63 31.12
N LYS A 641 26.83 9.64 31.73
CA LYS A 641 26.41 8.58 32.68
C LYS A 641 26.25 7.24 31.94
N SER A 642 26.22 6.15 32.69
CA SER A 642 26.29 4.76 32.20
C SER A 642 25.31 4.39 31.08
N ASN A 643 24.19 5.09 30.94
CA ASN A 643 23.11 4.76 30.02
C ASN A 643 23.04 5.69 28.79
N GLY A 644 24.05 6.53 28.55
CA GLY A 644 24.12 7.38 27.36
C GLY A 644 24.50 6.61 26.09
N ILE A 645 24.15 7.18 24.93
CA ILE A 645 24.43 6.60 23.59
C ILE A 645 25.89 6.17 23.38
N TRP A 646 26.81 6.87 24.05
CA TRP A 646 28.25 6.71 23.95
C TRP A 646 28.74 5.31 24.31
N ASN A 647 28.27 4.77 25.43
CA ASN A 647 28.89 3.58 26.01
C ASN A 647 28.65 2.37 25.09
N TYR A 648 27.44 2.26 24.55
CA TYR A 648 27.06 1.18 23.64
C TYR A 648 27.84 1.22 22.31
N ILE A 649 27.90 2.39 21.64
CA ILE A 649 28.60 2.51 20.35
C ILE A 649 30.12 2.47 20.49
N LEU A 650 30.69 3.18 21.47
CA LEU A 650 32.14 3.27 21.59
C LEU A 650 32.76 1.96 22.08
N GLU A 651 32.02 1.15 22.85
CA GLU A 651 32.41 -0.23 23.16
C GLU A 651 32.34 -1.12 21.91
N LYS A 652 31.21 -1.13 21.20
CA LYS A 652 30.98 -1.96 20.00
C LYS A 652 31.88 -1.58 18.81
N HIS A 653 32.38 -0.36 18.74
CA HIS A 653 33.18 0.17 17.63
C HIS A 653 34.53 0.77 18.08
N LYS A 654 35.07 0.29 19.20
CA LYS A 654 36.35 0.77 19.77
C LYS A 654 37.49 0.80 18.75
N ASP A 655 37.58 -0.23 17.90
CA ASP A 655 38.62 -0.39 16.90
C ASP A 655 38.48 0.55 15.69
N ARG A 656 37.36 1.28 15.58
CA ARG A 656 37.04 2.17 14.45
C ARG A 656 37.36 3.65 14.70
N GLY A 657 37.83 3.99 15.91
CA GLY A 657 38.26 5.35 16.24
C GLY A 657 37.14 6.41 16.20
N LEU A 658 35.88 6.00 16.41
CA LEU A 658 34.75 6.93 16.47
C LEU A 658 34.93 7.91 17.64
N THR A 659 34.84 9.22 17.36
CA THR A 659 34.87 10.25 18.39
C THR A 659 33.48 10.43 18.99
N ARG A 660 33.43 10.98 20.22
CA ARG A 660 32.17 11.37 20.86
C ARG A 660 31.41 12.38 19.98
N GLU A 661 32.07 13.41 19.49
CA GLU A 661 31.44 14.39 18.59
C GLU A 661 30.79 13.74 17.35
N ALA A 662 31.47 12.82 16.67
CA ALA A 662 30.95 12.15 15.48
C ALA A 662 29.70 11.30 15.77
N VAL A 663 29.60 10.74 16.96
CA VAL A 663 28.44 9.93 17.38
C VAL A 663 27.27 10.81 17.86
N GLU A 664 27.49 12.02 18.41
CA GLU A 664 26.38 13.01 18.59
C GLU A 664 25.86 13.47 17.23
N GLU A 665 26.77 13.85 16.33
CA GLU A 665 26.42 14.36 15.00
C GLU A 665 25.55 13.35 14.23
N ALA A 666 25.94 12.08 14.27
CA ALA A 666 25.19 11.00 13.66
C ALA A 666 23.83 10.75 14.33
N TRP A 667 23.73 10.86 15.66
CA TRP A 667 22.45 10.75 16.36
C TRP A 667 21.52 11.93 16.05
N TRP A 668 22.03 13.16 16.01
CA TRP A 668 21.25 14.33 15.59
C TRP A 668 20.74 14.18 14.15
N MET A 669 21.54 13.60 13.25
CA MET A 669 21.12 13.28 11.89
C MET A 669 20.05 12.18 11.85
N LEU A 670 20.14 11.18 12.75
CA LEU A 670 19.12 10.14 12.94
C LEU A 670 17.80 10.76 13.42
N MET A 671 17.85 11.74 14.33
CA MET A 671 16.65 12.45 14.82
C MET A 671 15.98 13.24 13.70
N LEU A 672 16.75 13.93 12.85
CA LEU A 672 16.22 14.59 11.65
C LEU A 672 15.51 13.59 10.73
N ARG A 673 16.15 12.43 10.45
CA ARG A 673 15.58 11.36 9.62
C ARG A 673 14.23 10.87 10.16
N GLY A 674 14.15 10.59 11.46
CA GLY A 674 12.93 10.15 12.15
C GLY A 674 11.81 11.20 12.12
N ILE A 675 12.14 12.47 12.39
CA ILE A 675 11.21 13.60 12.30
C ILE A 675 10.64 13.73 10.89
N VAL A 676 11.50 13.72 9.87
CA VAL A 676 11.15 13.91 8.47
C VAL A 676 10.29 12.76 7.95
N TRP A 677 10.65 11.51 8.25
CA TRP A 677 9.86 10.32 7.90
C TRP A 677 8.49 10.33 8.58
N SER A 678 8.47 10.68 9.87
CA SER A 678 7.23 10.83 10.64
C SER A 678 6.33 11.90 10.01
N ALA A 679 6.87 13.04 9.61
CA ALA A 679 6.14 14.14 8.99
C ALA A 679 5.63 13.79 7.59
N SER A 680 6.42 13.10 6.76
CA SER A 680 6.12 12.87 5.34
C SER A 680 5.15 11.72 5.06
N THR A 681 4.79 10.93 6.06
CA THR A 681 3.97 9.72 5.90
C THR A 681 2.81 9.65 6.88
N ASN A 682 1.72 8.97 6.51
CA ASN A 682 0.63 8.66 7.44
C ASN A 682 0.25 7.18 7.35
N GLY A 683 -0.06 6.58 8.50
CA GLY A 683 -0.30 5.13 8.60
C GLY A 683 -1.76 4.84 8.88
N LEU A 684 -2.37 3.90 8.16
CA LEU A 684 -3.74 3.46 8.41
C LEU A 684 -3.80 2.50 9.61
N GLU A 685 -4.64 2.82 10.60
CA GLU A 685 -4.68 2.12 11.91
C GLU A 685 -5.46 0.78 11.90
N GLN A 686 -6.04 0.37 10.77
CA GLN A 686 -6.87 -0.84 10.68
C GLN A 686 -6.66 -1.62 9.38
N VAL A 687 -5.64 -2.46 9.33
CA VAL A 687 -5.44 -3.42 8.24
C VAL A 687 -5.21 -4.82 8.81
N SER A 688 -5.79 -5.83 8.18
CA SER A 688 -5.56 -7.23 8.54
C SER A 688 -4.06 -7.52 8.47
N PRO A 689 -3.45 -8.15 9.49
CA PRO A 689 -2.07 -8.59 9.39
C PRO A 689 -1.95 -9.61 8.25
N VAL A 690 -0.97 -9.39 7.37
CA VAL A 690 -0.56 -10.34 6.33
C VAL A 690 0.87 -10.74 6.67
N PRO A 691 1.17 -12.06 6.77
CA PRO A 691 2.52 -12.54 7.05
C PRO A 691 3.52 -12.21 5.95
N ALA A 692 4.77 -12.00 6.37
CA ALA A 692 5.92 -11.79 5.48
C ALA A 692 6.08 -12.89 4.42
N SER A 693 5.77 -14.14 4.76
CA SER A 693 5.88 -15.30 3.87
C SER A 693 5.07 -15.20 2.57
N PHE A 694 4.02 -14.39 2.53
CA PHE A 694 3.21 -14.18 1.33
C PHE A 694 3.81 -13.12 0.39
N TYR A 695 4.72 -12.28 0.87
CA TYR A 695 5.34 -11.26 0.05
C TYR A 695 6.30 -11.88 -0.97
N GLY A 696 6.04 -11.64 -2.25
CA GLY A 696 6.86 -12.19 -3.34
C GLY A 696 6.66 -13.69 -3.60
N ASP A 697 5.69 -14.34 -2.93
CA ASP A 697 5.33 -15.74 -3.18
C ASP A 697 5.00 -15.96 -4.66
N LYS A 698 5.69 -16.93 -5.29
CA LYS A 698 5.61 -17.26 -6.72
C LYS A 698 4.68 -18.43 -7.05
N THR A 699 3.91 -18.90 -6.07
CA THR A 699 2.83 -19.87 -6.27
C THR A 699 1.86 -19.33 -7.32
N PRO A 700 1.64 -20.05 -8.44
CA PRO A 700 0.74 -19.59 -9.49
C PRO A 700 -0.72 -19.68 -9.03
N LEU A 701 -1.44 -18.58 -9.21
CA LEU A 701 -2.90 -18.55 -9.15
C LEU A 701 -3.45 -18.28 -10.55
N TRP A 702 -4.63 -18.81 -10.81
CA TRP A 702 -5.37 -18.57 -12.04
C TRP A 702 -6.59 -17.72 -11.74
N ILE A 703 -6.95 -16.79 -12.62
CA ILE A 703 -8.14 -15.95 -12.45
C ILE A 703 -9.13 -16.29 -13.54
N THR A 704 -10.40 -16.55 -13.17
CA THR A 704 -11.50 -16.85 -14.11
C THR A 704 -11.88 -15.69 -15.01
#